data_AF-A0A2S8XBS3-F1
#
_entry.id   AF-A0A2S8XBS3-F1
#
_cell.length_a   1.000
_cell.length_b   1.000
_cell.length_c   1.000
_cell.angle_alpha   90.00
_cell.angle_beta   90.00
_cell.angle_gamma   90.00
#
_symmetry.space_group_name_H-M   'P 1'
#
loop_
_entity.id
_entity.type
_entity.pdbx_description
1 polymer ?
#
loop_
_entity_poly.entity_id
_entity_poly.type
_entity_poly.pdbx_seq_one_letter_code
_entity_poly.pdbx_strand_id
1 'polypeptide(L)'
;MGNAYQDRLRYVYKITSSRIRKADYNLHLTYQEATVNGEVASIGNHQVFRFIDRIRGYKEREQDLARIKLEIERLKTLKTNAEHKRAMKKLHEELKNLKFADDYLLLVIENNKDYDRLNSSKSFSVNGKKYKRLLATTGGAKSSTVIYVSEDIHPLLEKRLNNGRDPNKELVPAKLEAYKALACSTSTPVSHPERVLVVHDCITEFGADIIQIDDTETEYPRIESRKNEPIQMNMSDGFGLISPALSERWATELGHAYIPGGFCIRNSFCKGMVFTFDYHEFADRVAGNYMVDDAWGNPVDIRELDLIITTSMLKLWSSYNSIDDYLLCCGYYGYTFSVTKVTPEELEDERHLNYQFIQSLQLDDNEIGELIRPTIDSIKDVLGEDYRKALLFLKGIHIHENDYRNSPDDYIKGLMVDRRLIDDPFVRSKIHTLIRKRMNEAKIGVLRVKGNFSIIAGDPYTLCQSIFGLPLTGLLSSGEFYSKYWNGRHVDRVACFRAPMTCHNNIKVLRFQNTDEMQHWYRYMNTVTILNSWDTTTHSLNGADMDSDQVLTTDNHTILGAIQELDAIVCVQKTSAQKIPDEKDLIQANKDSFGDLIGFTTNKITSMFDILANYEEQSAEYQEMMYRIQCGQHYQQNAIDQAKGIECKKMPKHWYDIRAAVTDESALKMVAHKKPYFFIYNDPEQKKEYTTYIEKTSQKCLQLFGMTVDELYSRKELSPEQEQFLAQYEQRMPVSTAPSVMNRLCHQVEDEFNKLKLNQNESPFDHTILMSTKKYSQARYKEIQRLYQIHNEELRSYMTNLRKSKVKKEERSARWQLFVSRFKEQALEICNNEEDLCNMIVDMCYRNVEKSKQFVWDVSGDQIIRNLLHSNEHIVHYPVRDPDGDIEYAGRTFKMTQMHVKEQRLENHSE
;
A
#
# COMPACT_ATOMS: atom_id res chain seq x y z
N MET A 1 10.77 -9.88 10.22
CA MET A 1 9.29 -9.82 10.32
C MET A 1 8.51 -10.79 9.42
N GLY A 2 9.13 -11.53 8.49
CA GLY A 2 8.43 -12.32 7.47
C GLY A 2 7.53 -13.47 7.97
N ASN A 3 7.96 -14.23 9.00
CA ASN A 3 7.19 -15.36 9.53
C ASN A 3 6.15 -14.94 10.59
N ALA A 4 6.44 -13.92 11.40
CA ALA A 4 5.52 -13.44 12.44
C ALA A 4 4.24 -12.80 11.89
N TYR A 5 4.27 -12.24 10.67
CA TYR A 5 3.09 -11.62 10.04
C TYR A 5 2.12 -12.65 9.45
N GLN A 6 2.61 -13.68 8.76
CA GLN A 6 1.77 -14.77 8.22
C GLN A 6 1.04 -15.54 9.33
N ASP A 7 1.66 -15.59 10.51
CA ASP A 7 1.15 -16.26 11.69
C ASP A 7 -0.06 -15.57 12.31
N ARG A 8 -0.25 -14.30 11.99
CA ARG A 8 -1.34 -13.45 12.47
C ARG A 8 -2.48 -13.30 11.45
N LEU A 9 -2.45 -14.04 10.34
CA LEU A 9 -3.51 -14.01 9.34
C LEU A 9 -4.69 -14.92 9.72
N ARG A 10 -5.90 -14.40 9.57
CA ARG A 10 -7.19 -15.11 9.62
C ARG A 10 -7.71 -15.31 8.20
N TYR A 11 -8.47 -16.39 8.00
CA TYR A 11 -9.19 -16.63 6.75
C TYR A 11 -10.69 -16.44 6.97
N VAL A 12 -11.33 -15.70 6.06
CA VAL A 12 -12.77 -15.44 6.10
C VAL A 12 -13.36 -15.62 4.71
N TYR A 13 -14.67 -15.84 4.64
CA TYR A 13 -15.36 -15.79 3.36
C TYR A 13 -15.41 -14.35 2.81
N LYS A 14 -15.20 -14.21 1.50
CA LYS A 14 -15.41 -12.97 0.74
C LYS A 14 -16.27 -13.27 -0.49
N ILE A 15 -17.55 -12.95 -0.39
CA ILE A 15 -18.59 -13.40 -1.33
C ILE A 15 -19.24 -12.16 -1.97
N THR A 16 -19.81 -12.29 -3.18
CA THR A 16 -20.58 -11.20 -3.80
C THR A 16 -22.07 -11.26 -3.46
N SER A 17 -22.75 -10.12 -3.48
CA SER A 17 -24.19 -10.06 -3.24
C SER A 17 -24.98 -10.86 -4.28
N SER A 18 -24.55 -10.89 -5.55
CA SER A 18 -25.21 -11.74 -6.56
C SER A 18 -25.03 -13.23 -6.32
N ARG A 19 -23.92 -13.67 -5.72
CA ARG A 19 -23.69 -15.07 -5.35
C ARG A 19 -24.70 -15.53 -4.30
N ILE A 20 -24.95 -14.70 -3.28
CA ILE A 20 -25.98 -14.95 -2.26
C ILE A 20 -27.38 -14.98 -2.89
N ARG A 21 -27.71 -14.00 -3.73
CA ARG A 21 -29.00 -13.92 -4.42
C ARG A 21 -29.26 -15.13 -5.33
N LYS A 22 -28.25 -15.61 -6.07
CA LYS A 22 -28.35 -16.80 -6.94
C LYS A 22 -28.58 -18.09 -6.16
N ALA A 23 -28.17 -18.14 -4.90
CA ALA A 23 -28.44 -19.23 -3.97
C ALA A 23 -29.72 -19.02 -3.14
N ASP A 24 -30.62 -18.15 -3.60
CA ASP A 24 -31.87 -17.80 -2.92
C ASP A 24 -31.67 -17.43 -1.43
N TYR A 25 -30.59 -16.68 -1.15
CA TYR A 25 -30.24 -16.19 0.19
C TYR A 25 -29.91 -17.28 1.23
N ASN A 26 -29.74 -18.53 0.80
CA ASN A 26 -29.26 -19.65 1.61
C ASN A 26 -28.12 -20.37 0.88
N LEU A 27 -26.89 -19.92 1.11
CA LEU A 27 -25.72 -20.43 0.41
C LEU A 27 -25.05 -21.56 1.21
N HIS A 28 -24.89 -22.72 0.58
CA HIS A 28 -23.98 -23.77 1.05
C HIS A 28 -22.65 -23.62 0.32
N LEU A 29 -21.56 -23.39 1.06
CA LEU A 29 -20.23 -23.12 0.52
C LEU A 29 -19.15 -23.74 1.41
N THR A 30 -18.50 -24.79 0.92
CA THR A 30 -17.37 -25.38 1.67
C THR A 30 -16.13 -24.50 1.57
N TYR A 31 -15.21 -24.63 2.54
CA TYR A 31 -13.92 -23.93 2.49
C TYR A 31 -13.11 -24.27 1.23
N GLN A 32 -13.17 -25.53 0.78
CA GLN A 32 -12.49 -25.98 -0.43
C GLN A 32 -13.05 -25.30 -1.68
N GLU A 33 -14.39 -25.33 -1.83
CA GLU A 33 -15.08 -24.67 -2.94
C GLU A 33 -14.78 -23.17 -2.95
N ALA A 34 -14.88 -22.50 -1.80
CA ALA A 34 -14.59 -21.08 -1.68
C ALA A 34 -13.14 -20.76 -2.10
N THR A 35 -12.17 -21.59 -1.72
CA THR A 35 -10.76 -21.39 -2.11
C THR A 35 -10.58 -21.48 -3.63
N VAL A 36 -11.18 -22.49 -4.27
CA VAL A 36 -11.14 -22.67 -5.74
C VAL A 36 -11.86 -21.52 -6.47
N ASN A 37 -12.95 -21.02 -5.90
CA ASN A 37 -13.69 -19.89 -6.45
C ASN A 37 -13.00 -18.53 -6.20
N GLY A 38 -11.97 -18.48 -5.35
CA GLY A 38 -11.38 -17.21 -4.91
C GLY A 38 -12.31 -16.41 -3.98
N GLU A 39 -13.16 -17.08 -3.24
CA GLU A 39 -14.14 -16.53 -2.28
C GLU A 39 -13.63 -16.59 -0.82
N VAL A 40 -12.30 -16.74 -0.63
CA VAL A 40 -11.63 -16.65 0.68
C VAL A 40 -10.69 -15.46 0.68
N ALA A 41 -10.75 -14.65 1.73
CA ALA A 41 -9.84 -13.54 1.97
C ALA A 41 -8.97 -13.81 3.18
N SER A 42 -7.73 -13.32 3.13
CA SER A 42 -6.81 -13.30 4.27
C SER A 42 -6.82 -11.92 4.90
N ILE A 43 -7.03 -11.85 6.22
CA ILE A 43 -7.10 -10.60 6.98
C ILE A 43 -6.15 -10.72 8.18
N GLY A 44 -5.32 -9.71 8.41
CA GLY A 44 -4.46 -9.66 9.60
C GLY A 44 -5.27 -9.48 10.87
N ASN A 45 -4.82 -10.12 11.96
CA ASN A 45 -5.50 -10.08 13.25
C ASN A 45 -5.73 -8.64 13.74
N HIS A 46 -6.93 -8.38 14.24
CA HIS A 46 -7.37 -7.07 14.71
C HIS A 46 -8.36 -7.19 15.88
N GLN A 47 -8.78 -6.06 16.45
CA GLN A 47 -9.56 -6.03 17.68
C GLN A 47 -10.90 -6.80 17.57
N VAL A 48 -11.62 -6.68 16.45
CA VAL A 48 -12.87 -7.45 16.27
C VAL A 48 -12.65 -8.97 16.30
N PHE A 49 -11.56 -9.50 15.73
CA PHE A 49 -11.25 -10.93 15.86
C PHE A 49 -10.95 -11.31 17.30
N ARG A 50 -10.19 -10.49 18.04
CA ARG A 50 -9.95 -10.70 19.47
C ARG A 50 -11.26 -10.71 20.27
N PHE A 51 -12.25 -9.90 19.91
CA PHE A 51 -13.58 -9.95 20.51
C PHE A 51 -14.35 -11.22 20.19
N ILE A 52 -14.35 -11.66 18.93
CA ILE A 52 -14.97 -12.93 18.52
C ILE A 52 -14.36 -14.08 19.32
N ASP A 53 -13.03 -14.09 19.45
CA ASP A 53 -12.29 -15.13 20.16
C ASP A 53 -12.72 -15.19 21.63
N ARG A 54 -12.81 -14.04 22.31
CA ARG A 54 -13.31 -13.95 23.69
C ARG A 54 -14.77 -14.37 23.83
N ILE A 55 -15.64 -13.96 22.90
CA ILE A 55 -17.07 -14.32 22.91
C ILE A 55 -17.25 -15.83 22.73
N ARG A 56 -16.44 -16.46 21.87
CA ARG A 56 -16.46 -17.91 21.62
C ARG A 56 -15.62 -18.72 22.62
N GLY A 57 -14.96 -18.08 23.59
CA GLY A 57 -14.20 -18.74 24.65
C GLY A 57 -12.80 -19.22 24.26
N TYR A 58 -12.24 -18.75 23.15
CA TYR A 58 -10.85 -19.03 22.76
C TYR A 58 -9.89 -18.16 23.59
N LYS A 59 -9.09 -18.77 24.46
CA LYS A 59 -8.16 -18.06 25.35
C LYS A 59 -6.70 -18.03 24.84
N GLU A 60 -6.21 -19.13 24.28
CA GLU A 60 -4.77 -19.35 24.03
C GLU A 60 -4.44 -19.58 22.54
N ARG A 61 -5.17 -18.90 21.64
CA ARG A 61 -5.06 -19.22 20.21
C ARG A 61 -3.65 -19.02 19.64
N GLU A 62 -2.92 -17.99 20.07
CA GLU A 62 -1.56 -17.75 19.57
C GLU A 62 -0.58 -18.85 20.03
N GLN A 63 -0.71 -19.32 21.27
CA GLN A 63 0.07 -20.43 21.81
C GLN A 63 -0.27 -21.75 21.09
N ASP A 64 -1.55 -22.01 20.84
CA ASP A 64 -2.00 -23.17 20.06
C ASP A 64 -1.46 -23.14 18.63
N LEU A 65 -1.50 -21.99 17.96
CA LEU A 65 -0.94 -21.81 16.62
C LEU A 65 0.57 -22.09 16.59
N ALA A 66 1.32 -21.59 17.59
CA ALA A 66 2.75 -21.83 17.70
C ALA A 66 3.06 -23.32 17.93
N ARG A 67 2.35 -23.95 18.87
CA ARG A 67 2.48 -25.38 19.19
C ARG A 67 2.20 -26.29 17.98
N ILE A 68 1.09 -26.06 17.29
CA ILE A 68 0.70 -26.86 16.11
C ILE A 68 1.76 -26.75 15.01
N LYS A 69 2.29 -25.55 14.77
CA LYS A 69 3.35 -25.36 13.75
C LYS A 69 4.63 -26.06 14.13
N LEU A 70 5.07 -25.94 15.37
CA LEU A 70 6.26 -26.63 15.85
C LEU A 70 6.14 -28.15 15.64
N GLU A 71 4.96 -28.70 15.92
CA GLU A 71 4.69 -30.12 15.72
C GLU A 71 4.63 -30.51 14.23
N ILE A 72 4.06 -29.67 13.37
CA ILE A 72 4.10 -29.86 11.90
C ILE A 72 5.56 -29.88 11.41
N GLU A 73 6.39 -28.91 11.83
CA GLU A 73 7.81 -28.85 11.46
C GLU A 73 8.57 -30.09 11.93
N ARG A 74 8.27 -30.58 13.15
CA ARG A 74 8.82 -31.86 13.64
C ARG A 74 8.45 -33.01 12.72
N LEU A 75 7.16 -33.17 12.40
CA LEU A 75 6.66 -34.26 11.55
C LEU A 75 7.23 -34.20 10.12
N LYS A 76 7.55 -33.01 9.60
CA LYS A 76 8.16 -32.85 8.27
C LYS A 76 9.52 -33.52 8.12
N THR A 77 10.25 -33.67 9.22
CA THR A 77 11.58 -34.31 9.23
C THR A 77 11.50 -35.83 9.38
N LEU A 78 10.40 -36.37 9.93
CA LEU A 78 10.26 -37.79 10.23
C LEU A 78 9.97 -38.63 8.97
N LYS A 79 10.32 -39.91 9.04
CA LYS A 79 9.99 -40.87 7.98
C LYS A 79 8.47 -41.00 7.82
N THR A 80 7.99 -41.06 6.58
CA THR A 80 6.57 -41.26 6.31
C THR A 80 6.08 -42.65 6.69
N ASN A 81 5.05 -42.70 7.54
CA ASN A 81 4.34 -43.91 7.95
C ASN A 81 2.84 -43.58 8.18
N ALA A 82 2.02 -44.58 8.52
CA ALA A 82 0.57 -44.37 8.69
C ALA A 82 0.22 -43.46 9.89
N GLU A 83 1.01 -43.51 10.96
CA GLU A 83 0.80 -42.74 12.18
C GLU A 83 1.09 -41.25 11.95
N HIS A 84 2.27 -40.92 11.41
CA HIS A 84 2.67 -39.54 11.12
C HIS A 84 1.74 -38.86 10.12
N LYS A 85 1.21 -39.60 9.12
CA LYS A 85 0.20 -39.05 8.19
C LYS A 85 -1.11 -38.70 8.88
N ARG A 86 -1.59 -39.55 9.79
CA ARG A 86 -2.80 -39.25 10.58
C ARG A 86 -2.58 -38.06 11.50
N ALA A 87 -1.42 -37.97 12.14
CA ALA A 87 -1.05 -36.82 12.97
C ALA A 87 -0.98 -35.53 12.16
N MET A 88 -0.31 -35.55 11.00
CA MET A 88 -0.21 -34.40 10.08
C MET A 88 -1.60 -33.90 9.64
N LYS A 89 -2.47 -34.82 9.22
CA LYS A 89 -3.85 -34.49 8.84
C LYS A 89 -4.62 -33.83 9.98
N LYS A 90 -4.54 -34.39 11.19
CA LYS A 90 -5.18 -33.84 12.38
C LYS A 90 -4.68 -32.42 12.69
N LEU A 91 -3.38 -32.19 12.62
CA LEU A 91 -2.77 -30.88 12.87
C LEU A 91 -3.18 -29.83 11.82
N HIS A 92 -3.24 -30.21 10.53
CA HIS A 92 -3.76 -29.31 9.50
C HIS A 92 -5.24 -28.97 9.70
N GLU A 93 -6.07 -29.94 10.10
CA GLU A 93 -7.47 -29.70 10.44
C GLU A 93 -7.60 -28.73 11.64
N GLU A 94 -6.81 -28.94 12.70
CA GLU A 94 -6.76 -28.03 13.86
C GLU A 94 -6.28 -26.63 13.47
N LEU A 95 -5.20 -26.52 12.68
CA LEU A 95 -4.66 -25.26 12.19
C LEU A 95 -5.70 -24.48 11.36
N LYS A 96 -6.38 -25.18 10.46
CA LYS A 96 -7.44 -24.60 9.63
C LYS A 96 -8.58 -24.07 10.49
N ASN A 97 -9.05 -24.86 11.47
CA ASN A 97 -10.14 -24.44 12.37
C ASN A 97 -9.75 -23.23 13.23
N LEU A 98 -8.49 -23.10 13.64
CA LEU A 98 -8.00 -21.94 14.40
C LEU A 98 -7.84 -20.68 13.55
N LYS A 99 -7.48 -20.83 12.26
CA LYS A 99 -7.29 -19.70 11.35
C LYS A 99 -8.57 -19.24 10.68
N PHE A 100 -9.53 -20.13 10.46
CA PHE A 100 -10.76 -19.83 9.78
C PHE A 100 -11.79 -19.19 10.72
N ALA A 101 -12.13 -17.93 10.47
CA ALA A 101 -13.12 -17.19 11.26
C ALA A 101 -14.46 -17.16 10.52
N ASP A 102 -15.23 -18.23 10.67
CA ASP A 102 -16.55 -18.40 10.06
C ASP A 102 -17.64 -17.52 10.68
N ASP A 103 -17.32 -16.77 11.74
CA ASP A 103 -18.22 -15.78 12.33
C ASP A 103 -18.14 -14.41 11.63
N TYR A 104 -17.18 -14.23 10.73
CA TYR A 104 -16.86 -12.98 10.06
C TYR A 104 -16.93 -13.16 8.54
N LEU A 105 -17.73 -12.35 7.85
CA LEU A 105 -18.00 -12.46 6.43
C LEU A 105 -17.78 -11.10 5.74
N LEU A 106 -16.97 -11.10 4.69
CA LEU A 106 -16.88 -9.96 3.78
C LEU A 106 -17.88 -10.14 2.63
N LEU A 107 -18.74 -9.15 2.43
CA LEU A 107 -19.71 -9.17 1.36
C LEU A 107 -19.48 -8.00 0.39
N VAL A 108 -19.15 -8.33 -0.86
CA VAL A 108 -18.99 -7.35 -1.95
C VAL A 108 -20.37 -7.06 -2.55
N ILE A 109 -20.85 -5.84 -2.34
CA ILE A 109 -22.14 -5.35 -2.81
C ILE A 109 -22.02 -4.91 -4.26
N GLU A 110 -22.74 -5.57 -5.16
CA GLU A 110 -22.74 -5.24 -6.59
C GLU A 110 -23.86 -4.27 -6.97
N ASN A 111 -24.91 -4.16 -6.16
CA ASN A 111 -26.00 -3.19 -6.34
C ASN A 111 -26.73 -2.90 -5.03
N ASN A 112 -27.31 -1.70 -4.92
CA ASN A 112 -27.99 -1.25 -3.70
C ASN A 112 -29.24 -2.07 -3.35
N LYS A 113 -29.95 -2.60 -4.36
CA LYS A 113 -31.16 -3.43 -4.11
C LYS A 113 -30.83 -4.70 -3.34
N ASP A 114 -29.72 -5.36 -3.67
CA ASP A 114 -29.26 -6.52 -2.91
C ASP A 114 -28.91 -6.12 -1.48
N TYR A 115 -28.20 -5.00 -1.29
CA TYR A 115 -27.81 -4.54 0.04
C TYR A 115 -29.02 -4.23 0.93
N ASP A 116 -30.03 -3.54 0.39
CA ASP A 116 -31.27 -3.27 1.11
C ASP A 116 -32.01 -4.59 1.46
N ARG A 117 -32.01 -5.59 0.56
CA ARG A 117 -32.62 -6.91 0.82
C ARG A 117 -31.86 -7.73 1.87
N LEU A 118 -30.53 -7.67 1.87
CA LEU A 118 -29.66 -8.36 2.83
C LEU A 118 -29.82 -7.80 4.24
N ASN A 119 -30.11 -6.50 4.36
CA ASN A 119 -30.34 -5.83 5.65
C ASN A 119 -31.83 -5.72 6.05
N SER A 120 -32.72 -6.36 5.30
CA SER A 120 -34.15 -6.44 5.64
C SER A 120 -34.42 -7.56 6.66
N SER A 121 -35.65 -7.59 7.19
CA SER A 121 -36.12 -8.67 8.07
C SER A 121 -36.05 -10.07 7.44
N LYS A 122 -35.90 -10.17 6.12
CA LYS A 122 -35.90 -11.44 5.40
C LYS A 122 -34.57 -12.23 5.53
N SER A 123 -33.52 -11.65 6.12
CA SER A 123 -32.21 -12.27 6.43
C SER A 123 -31.53 -13.02 5.26
N PHE A 124 -30.33 -13.55 5.49
CA PHE A 124 -29.67 -14.54 4.64
C PHE A 124 -28.78 -15.45 5.50
N SER A 125 -28.39 -16.60 4.95
CA SER A 125 -27.50 -17.53 5.64
C SER A 125 -26.43 -18.11 4.73
N VAL A 126 -25.30 -18.45 5.36
CA VAL A 126 -24.20 -19.19 4.73
C VAL A 126 -23.89 -20.39 5.62
N ASN A 127 -23.92 -21.60 5.07
CA ASN A 127 -23.73 -22.86 5.80
C ASN A 127 -24.64 -23.01 7.02
N GLY A 128 -25.92 -22.61 6.88
CA GLY A 128 -26.91 -22.67 7.95
C GLY A 128 -26.75 -21.59 9.03
N LYS A 129 -25.70 -20.76 8.97
CA LYS A 129 -25.47 -19.65 9.91
C LYS A 129 -26.04 -18.35 9.34
N LYS A 130 -26.82 -17.62 10.15
CA LYS A 130 -27.37 -16.30 9.79
C LYS A 130 -26.36 -15.20 10.08
N TYR A 131 -26.35 -14.19 9.22
CA TYR A 131 -25.43 -13.05 9.33
C TYR A 131 -26.18 -11.72 9.37
N LYS A 132 -25.61 -10.77 10.11
CA LYS A 132 -26.08 -9.39 10.22
C LYS A 132 -24.94 -8.42 9.95
N ARG A 133 -25.27 -7.29 9.34
CA ARG A 133 -24.32 -6.22 9.01
C ARG A 133 -23.69 -5.71 10.30
N LEU A 134 -22.37 -5.64 10.34
CA LEU A 134 -21.63 -5.03 11.45
C LEU A 134 -21.22 -3.60 11.10
N LEU A 135 -20.41 -3.44 10.05
CA LEU A 135 -19.94 -2.15 9.58
C LEU A 135 -19.29 -2.23 8.19
N ALA A 136 -19.00 -1.09 7.57
CA ALA A 136 -18.05 -0.99 6.47
C ALA A 136 -16.83 -0.16 6.90
N THR A 137 -15.62 -0.65 6.64
CA THR A 137 -14.42 0.18 6.79
C THR A 137 -14.35 1.20 5.66
N THR A 138 -13.62 2.31 5.83
CA THR A 138 -13.45 3.31 4.77
C THR A 138 -12.92 2.69 3.46
N GLY A 139 -11.94 1.80 3.53
CA GLY A 139 -11.44 1.06 2.36
C GLY A 139 -12.44 0.01 1.84
N GLY A 140 -13.23 -0.58 2.73
CA GLY A 140 -14.33 -1.48 2.40
C GLY A 140 -15.41 -0.77 1.59
N ALA A 141 -15.93 0.36 2.08
CA ALA A 141 -16.94 1.17 1.40
C ALA A 141 -16.48 1.58 -0.01
N LYS A 142 -15.25 2.10 -0.16
CA LYS A 142 -14.66 2.44 -1.47
C LYS A 142 -14.60 1.25 -2.45
N SER A 143 -14.49 0.02 -1.93
CA SER A 143 -14.51 -1.22 -2.71
C SER A 143 -15.85 -1.97 -2.64
N SER A 144 -16.91 -1.29 -2.20
CA SER A 144 -18.26 -1.82 -1.99
C SER A 144 -18.29 -3.09 -1.14
N THR A 145 -17.34 -3.27 -0.22
CA THR A 145 -17.23 -4.42 0.67
C THR A 145 -17.71 -4.05 2.07
N VAL A 146 -18.68 -4.80 2.59
CA VAL A 146 -19.26 -4.62 3.92
C VAL A 146 -18.96 -5.84 4.79
N ILE A 147 -18.70 -5.63 6.08
CA ILE A 147 -18.46 -6.68 7.06
C ILE A 147 -19.78 -7.10 7.68
N TYR A 148 -20.06 -8.39 7.58
CA TYR A 148 -21.16 -9.07 8.26
C TYR A 148 -20.59 -10.02 9.30
N VAL A 149 -21.32 -10.19 10.40
CA VAL A 149 -20.97 -11.14 11.46
C VAL A 149 -22.15 -12.03 11.79
N SER A 150 -21.90 -13.14 12.47
CA SER A 150 -22.95 -14.05 12.88
C SER A 150 -23.97 -13.37 13.80
N GLU A 151 -25.25 -13.63 13.54
CA GLU A 151 -26.36 -12.94 14.19
C GLU A 151 -26.36 -13.10 15.72
N ASP A 152 -25.91 -14.25 16.22
CA ASP A 152 -25.86 -14.57 17.64
C ASP A 152 -24.80 -13.78 18.43
N ILE A 153 -23.69 -13.40 17.79
CA ILE A 153 -22.62 -12.61 18.43
C ILE A 153 -22.74 -11.10 18.16
N HIS A 154 -23.54 -10.70 17.17
CA HIS A 154 -23.69 -9.32 16.75
C HIS A 154 -24.03 -8.36 17.91
N PRO A 155 -25.00 -8.64 18.81
CA PRO A 155 -25.33 -7.70 19.90
C PRO A 155 -24.17 -7.45 20.87
N LEU A 156 -23.32 -8.46 21.11
CA LEU A 156 -22.15 -8.34 21.97
C LEU A 156 -21.05 -7.53 21.27
N LEU A 157 -20.84 -7.76 19.98
CA LEU A 157 -19.89 -6.98 19.18
C LEU A 157 -20.31 -5.51 19.09
N GLU A 158 -21.59 -5.20 18.87
CA GLU A 158 -22.08 -3.82 18.88
C GLU A 158 -21.82 -3.11 20.21
N LYS A 159 -22.11 -3.76 21.34
CA LYS A 159 -21.83 -3.18 22.67
C LYS A 159 -20.34 -2.87 22.84
N ARG A 160 -19.47 -3.81 22.45
CA ARG A 160 -18.02 -3.61 22.49
C ARG A 160 -17.60 -2.45 21.58
N LEU A 161 -18.04 -2.43 20.33
CA LEU A 161 -17.68 -1.37 19.37
C LEU A 161 -18.18 0.03 19.75
N ASN A 162 -19.25 0.14 20.53
CA ASN A 162 -19.71 1.42 21.06
C ASN A 162 -18.93 1.85 22.32
N ASN A 163 -18.23 0.94 22.99
CA ASN A 163 -17.30 1.19 24.10
C ASN A 163 -17.79 2.22 25.14
N GLY A 164 -19.05 2.11 25.57
CA GLY A 164 -19.61 2.99 26.60
C GLY A 164 -19.83 4.45 26.19
N ARG A 165 -19.66 4.84 24.91
CA ARG A 165 -19.93 6.21 24.46
C ARG A 165 -21.38 6.63 24.78
N ASP A 166 -21.61 7.92 24.96
CA ASP A 166 -22.97 8.48 24.97
C ASP A 166 -23.72 8.18 23.65
N PRO A 167 -24.84 7.42 23.69
CA PRO A 167 -25.63 7.11 22.49
C PRO A 167 -26.43 8.30 21.96
N ASN A 168 -26.69 9.33 22.77
CA ASN A 168 -27.55 10.47 22.40
C ASN A 168 -26.79 11.60 21.71
N LYS A 169 -25.48 11.46 21.53
CA LYS A 169 -24.66 12.48 20.88
C LYS A 169 -24.96 12.54 19.39
N GLU A 170 -25.22 13.74 18.89
CA GLU A 170 -25.36 13.99 17.47
C GLU A 170 -24.00 13.83 16.78
N LEU A 171 -23.97 12.98 15.75
CA LEU A 171 -22.78 12.67 14.98
C LEU A 171 -23.15 12.58 13.51
N VAL A 172 -22.16 12.77 12.64
CA VAL A 172 -22.33 12.39 11.24
C VAL A 172 -22.29 10.87 11.15
N PRO A 173 -23.31 10.18 10.60
CA PRO A 173 -23.36 8.71 10.57
C PRO A 173 -22.10 8.07 9.96
N ALA A 174 -21.59 8.64 8.86
CA ALA A 174 -20.35 8.20 8.23
C ALA A 174 -19.12 8.32 9.14
N LYS A 175 -19.04 9.36 9.98
CA LYS A 175 -17.94 9.51 10.97
C LYS A 175 -18.02 8.43 12.05
N LEU A 176 -19.21 8.19 12.62
CA LEU A 176 -19.40 7.13 13.62
C LEU A 176 -19.03 5.76 13.05
N GLU A 177 -19.45 5.47 11.82
CA GLU A 177 -19.10 4.26 11.09
C GLU A 177 -17.58 4.10 10.93
N ALA A 178 -16.89 5.16 10.48
CA ALA A 178 -15.44 5.19 10.34
C ALA A 178 -14.71 5.01 11.69
N TYR A 179 -15.23 5.59 12.77
CA TYR A 179 -14.65 5.46 14.11
C TYR A 179 -14.80 4.04 14.67
N LYS A 180 -15.98 3.41 14.51
CA LYS A 180 -16.19 1.98 14.87
C LYS A 180 -15.27 1.07 14.05
N ALA A 181 -15.08 1.38 12.77
CA ALA A 181 -14.26 0.61 11.86
C ALA A 181 -12.76 0.56 12.24
N LEU A 182 -12.28 1.46 13.12
CA LEU A 182 -10.89 1.44 13.60
C LEU A 182 -10.54 0.09 14.27
N ALA A 183 -11.51 -0.59 14.89
CA ALA A 183 -11.34 -1.92 15.51
C ALA A 183 -11.05 -3.04 14.49
N CYS A 184 -11.24 -2.79 13.19
CA CYS A 184 -10.90 -3.70 12.10
C CYS A 184 -9.50 -3.45 11.52
N SER A 185 -8.72 -2.52 12.08
CA SER A 185 -7.33 -2.27 11.68
C SER A 185 -6.43 -3.39 12.19
N THR A 186 -5.71 -4.06 11.29
CA THR A 186 -4.67 -5.02 11.64
C THR A 186 -3.65 -4.36 12.56
N SER A 187 -3.50 -4.92 13.76
CA SER A 187 -2.80 -4.26 14.87
C SER A 187 -2.27 -5.27 15.87
N THR A 188 -1.10 -4.99 16.43
CA THR A 188 -0.45 -5.80 17.48
C THR A 188 -0.73 -5.16 18.83
N PRO A 189 -1.37 -5.86 19.79
CA PRO A 189 -1.52 -5.37 21.15
C PRO A 189 -0.16 -5.09 21.81
N VAL A 190 -0.10 -4.05 22.64
CA VAL A 190 1.05 -3.69 23.48
C VAL A 190 0.59 -3.52 24.93
N SER A 191 1.53 -3.47 25.86
CA SER A 191 1.24 -3.19 27.27
C SER A 191 0.53 -1.85 27.43
N HIS A 192 -0.33 -1.79 28.45
CA HIS A 192 -1.04 -0.56 28.78
C HIS A 192 -0.04 0.48 29.32
N PRO A 193 -0.09 1.75 28.89
CA PRO A 193 0.64 2.84 29.54
C PRO A 193 0.26 2.95 31.03
N GLU A 194 1.18 3.40 31.89
CA GLU A 194 0.88 3.54 33.32
C GLU A 194 -0.15 4.65 33.55
N ARG A 195 0.04 5.79 32.89
CA ARG A 195 -0.97 6.84 32.79
C ARG A 195 -1.00 7.48 31.41
N VAL A 196 -2.21 7.85 31.00
CA VAL A 196 -2.51 8.50 29.74
C VAL A 196 -3.10 9.87 30.03
N LEU A 197 -2.62 10.89 29.32
CA LEU A 197 -3.21 12.22 29.31
C LEU A 197 -3.86 12.47 27.95
N VAL A 198 -5.05 13.06 27.97
CA VAL A 198 -5.67 13.63 26.77
C VAL A 198 -5.61 15.14 26.89
N VAL A 199 -5.06 15.81 25.88
CA VAL A 199 -4.97 17.27 25.81
C VAL A 199 -5.72 17.81 24.61
N HIS A 200 -6.09 19.09 24.65
CA HIS A 200 -6.63 19.75 23.47
C HIS A 200 -5.58 19.83 22.35
N ASP A 201 -6.08 19.87 21.12
CA ASP A 201 -5.26 20.11 19.95
C ASP A 201 -4.56 21.49 20.03
N CYS A 202 -3.31 21.54 19.59
CA CYS A 202 -2.53 22.77 19.47
C CYS A 202 -2.91 23.51 18.18
N ILE A 203 -3.49 24.69 18.33
CA ILE A 203 -3.90 25.56 17.23
C ILE A 203 -2.93 26.74 17.13
N THR A 204 -2.37 26.97 15.93
CA THR A 204 -1.60 28.16 15.60
C THR A 204 -2.34 29.03 14.60
N GLU A 205 -2.07 30.34 14.64
CA GLU A 205 -2.69 31.32 13.74
C GLU A 205 -1.61 32.12 13.01
N PHE A 206 -1.73 32.24 11.69
CA PHE A 206 -0.81 33.00 10.85
C PHE A 206 -1.50 33.48 9.56
N GLY A 207 -0.95 34.52 8.92
CA GLY A 207 -1.41 34.98 7.62
C GLY A 207 -0.69 34.25 6.48
N ALA A 208 -1.41 33.83 5.45
CA ALA A 208 -0.81 33.20 4.28
C ALA A 208 -1.51 33.55 2.97
N ASP A 209 -0.77 33.55 1.88
CA ASP A 209 -1.33 33.62 0.53
C ASP A 209 -1.85 32.23 0.14
N ILE A 210 -3.11 32.16 -0.29
CA ILE A 210 -3.78 30.90 -0.65
C ILE A 210 -4.63 31.04 -1.92
N ILE A 211 -4.94 29.89 -2.51
CA ILE A 211 -5.95 29.73 -3.54
C ILE A 211 -7.13 28.97 -2.92
N GLN A 212 -8.23 29.67 -2.66
CA GLN A 212 -9.44 29.04 -2.14
C GLN A 212 -10.26 28.46 -3.28
N ILE A 213 -10.75 27.22 -3.10
CA ILE A 213 -11.70 26.58 -4.01
C ILE A 213 -12.98 26.23 -3.24
N ASP A 214 -14.12 26.71 -3.73
CA ASP A 214 -15.42 26.55 -3.08
C ASP A 214 -16.50 26.18 -4.10
N ASP A 215 -17.21 25.06 -3.87
CA ASP A 215 -18.33 24.63 -4.68
C ASP A 215 -19.67 24.67 -3.93
N THR A 216 -19.79 25.39 -2.82
CA THR A 216 -21.01 25.41 -2.00
C THR A 216 -22.17 26.18 -2.63
N GLU A 217 -21.89 27.32 -3.28
CA GLU A 217 -22.91 28.24 -3.81
C GLU A 217 -23.13 28.13 -5.33
N THR A 218 -22.26 27.42 -6.04
CA THR A 218 -22.23 27.37 -7.51
C THR A 218 -22.34 25.95 -8.06
N GLU A 219 -22.68 25.83 -9.35
CA GLU A 219 -22.67 24.52 -10.04
C GLU A 219 -21.24 23.99 -10.19
N TYR A 220 -20.30 24.86 -10.57
CA TYR A 220 -18.87 24.56 -10.68
C TYR A 220 -18.07 25.27 -9.58
N PRO A 221 -16.95 24.70 -9.09
CA PRO A 221 -16.17 25.31 -8.02
C PRO A 221 -15.63 26.68 -8.44
N ARG A 222 -15.74 27.67 -7.57
CA ARG A 222 -15.13 29.00 -7.75
C ARG A 222 -13.71 28.97 -7.19
N ILE A 223 -12.76 29.51 -7.96
CA ILE A 223 -11.37 29.71 -7.53
C ILE A 223 -11.16 31.18 -7.19
N GLU A 224 -10.55 31.47 -6.05
CA GLU A 224 -10.22 32.83 -5.61
C GLU A 224 -8.83 32.86 -4.97
N SER A 225 -7.95 33.73 -5.46
CA SER A 225 -6.66 34.00 -4.81
C SER A 225 -6.87 34.99 -3.66
N ARG A 226 -6.47 34.60 -2.44
CA ARG A 226 -6.56 35.42 -1.24
C ARG A 226 -5.17 35.72 -0.71
N LYS A 227 -4.91 36.99 -0.43
CA LYS A 227 -3.62 37.47 0.07
C LYS A 227 -3.69 37.68 1.57
N ASN A 228 -2.69 37.18 2.29
CA ASN A 228 -2.60 37.26 3.75
C ASN A 228 -3.91 36.81 4.45
N GLU A 229 -4.49 35.70 4.00
CA GLU A 229 -5.68 35.11 4.62
C GLU A 229 -5.31 34.59 6.02
N PRO A 230 -6.12 34.86 7.06
CA PRO A 230 -5.91 34.28 8.38
C PRO A 230 -6.15 32.76 8.34
N ILE A 231 -5.10 32.00 8.58
CA ILE A 231 -5.14 30.54 8.67
C ILE A 231 -5.12 30.14 10.14
N GLN A 232 -6.09 29.31 10.54
CA GLN A 232 -6.05 28.55 11.78
C GLN A 232 -5.61 27.13 11.46
N MET A 233 -4.44 26.72 11.95
CA MET A 233 -3.89 25.40 11.71
C MET A 233 -3.90 24.57 12.99
N ASN A 234 -4.56 23.41 12.95
CA ASN A 234 -4.30 22.37 13.94
C ASN A 234 -2.98 21.69 13.60
N MET A 235 -1.90 22.17 14.22
CA MET A 235 -0.58 21.60 13.96
C MET A 235 -0.41 20.20 14.56
N SER A 236 -1.28 19.79 15.50
CA SER A 236 -1.27 18.48 16.16
C SER A 236 -2.31 17.48 15.65
N ASP A 237 -2.94 17.73 14.50
CA ASP A 237 -4.01 16.85 14.02
C ASP A 237 -3.51 15.41 13.82
N GLY A 238 -3.96 14.51 14.70
CA GLY A 238 -3.63 13.10 14.64
C GLY A 238 -2.28 12.71 15.25
N PHE A 239 -1.60 13.59 16.01
CA PHE A 239 -0.42 13.17 16.78
C PHE A 239 -0.37 13.60 18.24
N GLY A 240 0.37 12.82 19.03
CA GLY A 240 0.69 13.04 20.44
C GLY A 240 2.11 12.60 20.79
N LEU A 241 2.41 12.43 22.08
CA LEU A 241 3.76 12.18 22.59
C LEU A 241 3.84 10.89 23.39
N ILE A 242 4.97 10.20 23.29
CA ILE A 242 5.29 9.00 24.07
C ILE A 242 6.63 9.20 24.78
N SER A 243 6.71 8.86 26.06
CA SER A 243 7.95 8.99 26.82
C SER A 243 9.03 8.06 26.25
N PRO A 244 10.33 8.42 26.36
CA PRO A 244 11.41 7.53 25.95
C PRO A 244 11.34 6.14 26.60
N ALA A 245 10.96 6.07 27.88
CA ALA A 245 10.81 4.81 28.62
C ALA A 245 9.67 3.93 28.08
N LEU A 246 8.49 4.51 27.81
CA LEU A 246 7.39 3.76 27.21
C LEU A 246 7.74 3.31 25.78
N SER A 247 8.41 4.17 25.02
CA SER A 247 8.86 3.89 23.66
C SER A 247 9.78 2.67 23.60
N GLU A 248 10.78 2.59 24.50
CA GLU A 248 11.68 1.44 24.64
C GLU A 248 10.94 0.14 25.04
N ARG A 249 9.99 0.25 25.98
CA ARG A 249 9.15 -0.88 26.40
C ARG A 249 8.34 -1.44 25.23
N TRP A 250 7.61 -0.58 24.51
CA TRP A 250 6.82 -1.00 23.34
C TRP A 250 7.70 -1.50 22.19
N ALA A 251 8.87 -0.91 21.97
CA ALA A 251 9.82 -1.40 20.98
C ALA A 251 10.22 -2.84 21.27
N THR A 252 10.57 -3.15 22.52
CA THR A 252 10.95 -4.50 22.96
C THR A 252 9.82 -5.50 22.77
N GLU A 253 8.59 -5.15 23.18
CA GLU A 253 7.40 -5.99 23.01
C GLU A 253 7.08 -6.30 21.54
N LEU A 254 7.38 -5.35 20.65
CA LEU A 254 7.20 -5.48 19.21
C LEU A 254 8.40 -6.14 18.51
N GLY A 255 9.47 -6.46 19.25
CA GLY A 255 10.67 -7.14 18.74
C GLY A 255 11.67 -6.22 18.04
N HIS A 256 11.71 -4.94 18.42
CA HIS A 256 12.67 -3.95 17.93
C HIS A 256 13.81 -3.75 18.93
N ALA A 257 15.04 -3.65 18.43
CA ALA A 257 16.26 -3.44 19.22
C ALA A 257 16.73 -1.97 19.26
N TYR A 258 15.88 -1.04 18.83
CA TYR A 258 16.13 0.40 18.79
C TYR A 258 14.90 1.13 19.34
N ILE A 259 15.07 2.38 19.78
CA ILE A 259 13.98 3.27 20.19
C ILE A 259 13.39 3.93 18.92
N PRO A 260 12.13 3.63 18.54
CA PRO A 260 11.52 4.22 17.35
C PRO A 260 11.23 5.70 17.53
N GLY A 261 11.26 6.46 16.43
CA GLY A 261 10.81 7.86 16.42
C GLY A 261 9.32 8.02 16.67
N GLY A 262 8.49 7.01 16.38
CA GLY A 262 7.08 7.02 16.76
C GLY A 262 6.29 5.76 16.41
N PHE A 263 5.07 5.70 16.95
CA PHE A 263 4.14 4.57 16.82
C PHE A 263 2.77 5.06 16.35
N CYS A 264 2.20 4.41 15.34
CA CYS A 264 0.81 4.61 14.96
C CYS A 264 -0.07 3.73 15.85
N ILE A 265 -0.77 4.34 16.81
CA ILE A 265 -1.54 3.64 17.83
C ILE A 265 -3.01 3.49 17.44
N ARG A 266 -3.64 2.44 17.98
CA ARG A 266 -5.08 2.19 17.92
C ARG A 266 -5.59 1.78 19.30
N ASN A 267 -6.72 2.36 19.67
CA ASN A 267 -7.59 1.91 20.75
C ASN A 267 -9.05 2.23 20.34
N SER A 268 -10.04 2.02 21.19
CA SER A 268 -11.43 2.36 20.88
C SER A 268 -11.57 3.84 20.52
N PHE A 269 -12.05 4.16 19.31
CA PHE A 269 -12.15 5.55 18.81
C PHE A 269 -10.85 6.36 18.84
N CYS A 270 -9.70 5.73 19.09
CA CYS A 270 -8.39 6.37 19.19
C CYS A 270 -7.52 5.96 18.00
N LYS A 271 -7.02 6.95 17.24
CA LYS A 271 -6.11 6.77 16.11
C LYS A 271 -5.16 7.97 16.05
N GLY A 272 -3.87 7.70 15.88
CA GLY A 272 -2.87 8.72 15.54
C GLY A 272 -1.44 8.22 15.69
N MET A 273 -0.48 9.10 15.43
CA MET A 273 0.93 8.86 15.75
C MET A 273 1.24 9.35 17.18
N VAL A 274 2.10 8.64 17.89
CA VAL A 274 2.78 9.19 19.06
C VAL A 274 4.27 9.22 18.79
N PHE A 275 4.89 10.38 18.96
CA PHE A 275 6.32 10.58 18.69
C PHE A 275 7.12 10.57 19.99
N THR A 276 8.28 9.91 19.96
CA THR A 276 9.16 9.78 21.11
C THR A 276 9.79 11.14 21.41
N PHE A 277 9.38 11.75 22.52
CA PHE A 277 9.81 13.09 22.92
C PHE A 277 9.91 13.16 24.45
N ASP A 278 10.97 13.77 24.96
CA ASP A 278 11.24 13.86 26.39
C ASP A 278 10.53 15.07 27.01
N TYR A 279 9.21 14.97 27.14
CA TYR A 279 8.40 16.02 27.75
C TYR A 279 8.62 16.14 29.26
N HIS A 280 9.21 15.13 29.92
CA HIS A 280 9.67 15.24 31.30
C HIS A 280 10.86 16.19 31.41
N GLU A 281 11.87 16.02 30.53
CA GLU A 281 12.98 16.97 30.42
C GLU A 281 12.50 18.38 30.04
N PHE A 282 11.50 18.49 29.15
CA PHE A 282 10.88 19.77 28.81
C PHE A 282 10.24 20.45 30.02
N ALA A 283 9.53 19.69 30.86
CA ALA A 283 8.94 20.17 32.11
C ALA A 283 10.01 20.80 33.02
N ASP A 284 11.16 20.13 33.16
CA ASP A 284 12.27 20.57 34.01
C ASP A 284 13.02 21.78 33.44
N ARG A 285 13.41 21.73 32.17
CA ARG A 285 14.37 22.69 31.58
C ARG A 285 13.72 23.91 30.94
N VAL A 286 12.49 23.76 30.44
CA VAL A 286 11.81 24.80 29.65
C VAL A 286 10.63 25.35 30.42
N ALA A 287 9.71 24.50 30.88
CA ALA A 287 8.48 24.95 31.52
C ALA A 287 8.68 25.41 32.97
N GLY A 288 9.56 24.74 33.73
CA GLY A 288 9.73 24.98 35.16
C GLY A 288 8.46 24.67 35.98
N ASN A 289 7.54 23.87 35.43
CA ASN A 289 6.26 23.49 36.01
C ASN A 289 5.95 22.04 35.64
N TYR A 290 5.20 21.35 36.50
CA TYR A 290 4.83 19.94 36.32
C TYR A 290 3.32 19.73 36.18
N MET A 291 2.50 20.74 36.51
CA MET A 291 1.05 20.63 36.44
C MET A 291 0.54 21.13 35.10
N VAL A 292 -0.25 20.31 34.42
CA VAL A 292 -0.89 20.58 33.12
C VAL A 292 -2.37 20.19 33.18
N ASP A 293 -3.21 20.79 32.34
CA ASP A 293 -4.64 20.47 32.31
C ASP A 293 -4.94 19.36 31.28
N ASP A 294 -5.82 18.43 31.64
CA ASP A 294 -6.41 17.48 30.70
C ASP A 294 -7.52 18.14 29.84
N ALA A 295 -8.00 17.43 28.83
CA ALA A 295 -9.06 17.90 27.93
C ALA A 295 -10.42 18.13 28.61
N TRP A 296 -10.58 17.72 29.87
CA TRP A 296 -11.77 17.95 30.70
C TRP A 296 -11.56 19.05 31.75
N GLY A 297 -10.37 19.67 31.80
CA GLY A 297 -10.00 20.76 32.70
C GLY A 297 -9.50 20.32 34.08
N ASN A 298 -9.08 19.07 34.26
CA ASN A 298 -8.48 18.60 35.51
C ASN A 298 -6.95 18.76 35.50
N PRO A 299 -6.34 19.21 36.60
CA PRO A 299 -4.89 19.32 36.71
C PRO A 299 -4.24 17.94 36.90
N VAL A 300 -3.17 17.69 36.16
CA VAL A 300 -2.41 16.43 36.13
C VAL A 300 -0.92 16.70 36.25
N ASP A 301 -0.21 15.89 37.05
CA ASP A 301 1.26 15.93 37.13
C ASP A 301 1.88 15.17 35.96
N ILE A 302 2.59 15.88 35.09
CA ILE A 302 3.15 15.33 33.85
C ILE A 302 4.23 14.28 34.09
N ARG A 303 4.86 14.28 35.27
CA ARG A 303 5.93 13.33 35.63
C ARG A 303 5.42 11.91 35.81
N GLU A 304 4.13 11.75 36.05
CA GLU A 304 3.48 10.45 36.21
C GLU A 304 2.94 9.88 34.89
N LEU A 305 3.12 10.59 33.77
CA LEU A 305 2.58 10.23 32.46
C LEU A 305 3.59 9.48 31.60
N ASP A 306 3.08 8.51 30.84
CA ASP A 306 3.83 7.78 29.82
C ASP A 306 3.39 8.16 28.39
N LEU A 307 2.11 8.50 28.23
CA LEU A 307 1.48 8.72 26.93
C LEU A 307 0.60 9.98 26.96
N ILE A 308 0.81 10.87 26.01
CA ILE A 308 -0.03 12.06 25.78
C ILE A 308 -0.68 11.92 24.40
N ILE A 309 -1.99 12.04 24.33
CA ILE A 309 -2.76 12.03 23.07
C ILE A 309 -3.61 13.29 22.96
N THR A 310 -3.91 13.73 21.75
CA THR A 310 -4.73 14.93 21.51
C THR A 310 -6.21 14.60 21.30
N THR A 311 -7.08 15.60 21.40
CA THR A 311 -8.51 15.47 21.13
C THR A 311 -8.82 15.05 19.69
N SER A 312 -7.99 15.41 18.72
CA SER A 312 -8.09 14.90 17.35
C SER A 312 -7.75 13.42 17.26
N MET A 313 -6.93 12.84 18.15
CA MET A 313 -6.65 11.40 18.14
C MET A 313 -7.78 10.59 18.76
N LEU A 314 -8.32 11.04 19.90
CA LEU A 314 -9.46 10.40 20.57
C LEU A 314 -10.79 10.97 20.02
N LYS A 315 -11.22 10.45 18.87
CA LYS A 315 -12.28 11.02 18.02
C LYS A 315 -13.64 11.26 18.72
N LEU A 316 -13.92 10.53 19.80
CA LEU A 316 -15.14 10.66 20.61
C LEU A 316 -14.81 10.98 22.09
N TRP A 317 -13.72 11.69 22.37
CA TRP A 317 -13.29 12.01 23.74
C TRP A 317 -14.41 12.63 24.58
N SER A 318 -15.17 13.57 24.00
CA SER A 318 -16.27 14.27 24.66
C SER A 318 -17.55 13.42 24.78
N SER A 319 -17.48 12.11 24.55
CA SER A 319 -18.53 11.14 24.92
C SER A 319 -18.25 10.47 26.27
N TYR A 320 -17.16 10.84 26.94
CA TYR A 320 -16.70 10.31 28.23
C TYR A 320 -16.51 11.44 29.23
N ASN A 321 -16.58 11.12 30.52
CA ASN A 321 -16.45 12.10 31.60
C ASN A 321 -15.00 12.42 31.97
N SER A 322 -14.07 11.50 31.69
CA SER A 322 -12.63 11.63 31.91
C SER A 322 -11.85 10.58 31.12
N ILE A 323 -10.52 10.65 31.14
CA ILE A 323 -9.66 9.59 30.60
C ILE A 323 -9.86 8.26 31.35
N ASP A 324 -10.06 8.31 32.67
CA ASP A 324 -10.30 7.11 33.48
C ASP A 324 -11.61 6.41 33.11
N ASP A 325 -12.69 7.17 32.87
CA ASP A 325 -13.96 6.64 32.39
C ASP A 325 -13.79 5.95 31.03
N TYR A 326 -13.07 6.58 30.10
CA TYR A 326 -12.73 5.99 28.81
C TYR A 326 -11.90 4.70 28.94
N LEU A 327 -10.85 4.69 29.76
CA LEU A 327 -9.97 3.53 29.94
C LEU A 327 -10.69 2.40 30.67
N LEU A 328 -11.55 2.70 31.64
CA LEU A 328 -12.39 1.73 32.32
C LEU A 328 -13.39 1.07 31.36
N CYS A 329 -14.04 1.86 30.49
CA CYS A 329 -14.85 1.33 29.39
C CYS A 329 -14.03 0.42 28.47
N CYS A 330 -12.84 0.86 28.06
CA CYS A 330 -11.94 0.07 27.22
C CYS A 330 -11.61 -1.28 27.86
N GLY A 331 -11.18 -1.28 29.12
CA GLY A 331 -10.86 -2.50 29.86
C GLY A 331 -12.06 -3.43 29.99
N TYR A 332 -13.23 -2.90 30.37
CA TYR A 332 -14.48 -3.67 30.50
C TYR A 332 -14.91 -4.32 29.17
N TYR A 333 -14.88 -3.56 28.07
CA TYR A 333 -15.19 -4.07 26.74
C TYR A 333 -14.03 -4.79 26.05
N GLY A 334 -12.89 -4.89 26.72
CA GLY A 334 -11.76 -5.72 26.32
C GLY A 334 -10.85 -5.13 25.24
N TYR A 335 -10.88 -3.82 25.07
CA TYR A 335 -9.88 -3.11 24.29
C TYR A 335 -8.52 -3.11 24.98
N THR A 336 -7.47 -2.99 24.17
CA THR A 336 -6.11 -2.73 24.60
C THR A 336 -5.49 -1.73 23.63
N PHE A 337 -4.48 -0.98 24.08
CA PHE A 337 -3.63 -0.27 23.13
C PHE A 337 -2.97 -1.25 22.18
N SER A 338 -2.84 -0.82 20.93
CA SER A 338 -2.26 -1.64 19.88
C SER A 338 -1.57 -0.76 18.85
N VAL A 339 -0.54 -1.30 18.20
CA VAL A 339 0.27 -0.58 17.23
C VAL A 339 0.02 -1.15 15.84
N THR A 340 -0.25 -0.26 14.87
CA THR A 340 -0.44 -0.61 13.45
C THR A 340 0.81 -0.39 12.63
N LYS A 341 1.68 0.55 13.05
CA LYS A 341 2.91 0.93 12.34
C LYS A 341 3.93 1.47 13.33
N VAL A 342 5.19 1.16 13.11
CA VAL A 342 6.35 1.69 13.86
C VAL A 342 7.24 2.40 12.83
N THR A 343 7.80 3.56 13.19
CA THR A 343 8.85 4.19 12.36
C THR A 343 10.04 3.25 12.22
N PRO A 344 10.64 3.08 11.03
CA PRO A 344 11.81 2.22 10.87
C PRO A 344 13.03 2.76 11.63
N GLU A 345 14.07 1.92 11.76
CA GLU A 345 15.36 2.32 12.33
C GLU A 345 16.09 3.31 11.42
N GLU A 346 16.06 3.02 10.11
CA GLU A 346 16.69 3.81 9.06
C GLU A 346 15.72 4.01 7.88
N LEU A 347 15.93 5.10 7.14
CA LEU A 347 15.23 5.36 5.88
C LEU A 347 16.04 4.81 4.71
N GLU A 348 15.34 4.30 3.69
CA GLU A 348 15.96 3.91 2.41
C GLU A 348 16.59 5.12 1.70
N ASP A 349 17.70 4.95 0.99
CA ASP A 349 18.37 6.04 0.26
C ASP A 349 17.84 6.26 -1.17
N GLU A 350 17.10 5.30 -1.73
CA GLU A 350 16.57 5.34 -3.09
C GLU A 350 15.10 4.95 -3.13
N ARG A 351 14.32 5.64 -3.96
CA ARG A 351 12.90 5.36 -4.19
C ARG A 351 12.55 5.51 -5.67
N HIS A 352 11.39 4.97 -6.03
CA HIS A 352 10.82 5.22 -7.35
C HIS A 352 9.82 6.38 -7.30
N LEU A 353 9.87 7.23 -8.32
CA LEU A 353 8.82 8.19 -8.62
C LEU A 353 7.53 7.50 -9.08
N ASN A 354 6.47 8.29 -9.15
CA ASN A 354 5.22 7.98 -9.83
C ASN A 354 4.96 9.08 -10.86
N TYR A 355 4.25 8.79 -11.96
CA TYR A 355 3.90 9.79 -12.99
C TYR A 355 3.21 11.03 -12.42
N GLN A 356 2.44 10.89 -11.33
CA GLN A 356 1.77 12.02 -10.66
C GLN A 356 2.77 13.06 -10.12
N PHE A 357 4.00 12.65 -9.78
CA PHE A 357 5.05 13.53 -9.27
C PHE A 357 5.83 14.23 -10.40
N ILE A 358 5.66 13.78 -11.65
CA ILE A 358 6.42 14.23 -12.81
C ILE A 358 5.54 15.07 -13.75
N GLN A 359 4.28 14.68 -13.95
CA GLN A 359 3.41 15.18 -15.02
C GLN A 359 3.18 16.70 -15.02
N SER A 360 3.30 17.36 -13.86
CA SER A 360 3.13 18.80 -13.73
C SER A 360 4.43 19.58 -13.75
N LEU A 361 5.60 18.91 -13.75
CA LEU A 361 6.90 19.56 -13.82
C LEU A 361 7.13 20.12 -15.22
N GLN A 362 7.76 21.28 -15.33
CA GLN A 362 8.15 21.83 -16.63
C GLN A 362 9.54 21.29 -17.00
N LEU A 363 9.57 20.14 -17.68
CA LEU A 363 10.81 19.48 -18.09
C LEU A 363 11.02 19.56 -19.61
N ASP A 364 12.23 19.96 -20.02
CA ASP A 364 12.69 19.83 -21.40
C ASP A 364 13.18 18.40 -21.71
N ASP A 365 13.50 18.14 -22.99
CA ASP A 365 13.89 16.80 -23.42
C ASP A 365 15.26 16.35 -22.86
N ASN A 366 16.18 17.28 -22.57
CA ASN A 366 17.46 16.96 -21.94
C ASN A 366 17.27 16.60 -20.47
N GLU A 367 16.46 17.39 -19.75
CA GLU A 367 16.10 17.16 -18.36
C GLU A 367 15.35 15.83 -18.19
N ILE A 368 14.42 15.51 -19.11
CA ILE A 368 13.80 14.18 -19.16
C ILE A 368 14.88 13.10 -19.33
N GLY A 369 15.83 13.30 -20.25
CA GLY A 369 16.95 12.40 -20.48
C GLY A 369 17.79 12.15 -19.23
N GLU A 370 18.11 13.22 -18.48
CA GLU A 370 18.83 13.13 -17.20
C GLU A 370 18.05 12.37 -16.13
N LEU A 371 16.74 12.60 -16.06
CA LEU A 371 15.86 11.97 -15.08
C LEU A 371 15.69 10.47 -15.33
N ILE A 372 15.58 10.04 -16.60
CA ILE A 372 15.40 8.61 -16.93
C ILE A 372 16.71 7.83 -16.87
N ARG A 373 17.86 8.47 -17.15
CA ARG A 373 19.17 7.84 -17.31
C ARG A 373 19.55 6.87 -16.18
N PRO A 374 19.47 7.23 -14.88
CA PRO A 374 19.79 6.30 -13.79
C PRO A 374 18.98 5.00 -13.82
N THR A 375 17.74 5.06 -14.31
CA THR A 375 16.86 3.88 -14.43
C THR A 375 17.22 3.06 -15.66
N ILE A 376 17.46 3.72 -16.80
CA ILE A 376 17.85 3.08 -18.06
C ILE A 376 19.16 2.33 -17.90
N ASP A 377 20.19 2.98 -17.36
CA ASP A 377 21.53 2.41 -17.20
C ASP A 377 21.49 1.18 -16.28
N SER A 378 20.75 1.29 -15.16
CA SER A 378 20.55 0.18 -14.24
C SER A 378 19.86 -1.02 -14.89
N ILE A 379 18.99 -0.82 -15.87
CA ILE A 379 18.33 -1.90 -16.61
C ILE A 379 19.30 -2.51 -17.65
N LYS A 380 20.05 -1.66 -18.36
CA LYS A 380 21.05 -2.09 -19.36
C LYS A 380 22.14 -2.97 -18.73
N ASP A 381 22.58 -2.64 -17.52
CA ASP A 381 23.62 -3.38 -16.80
C ASP A 381 23.27 -4.85 -16.49
N VAL A 382 21.98 -5.18 -16.37
CA VAL A 382 21.51 -6.53 -15.99
C VAL A 382 21.40 -7.46 -17.21
N LEU A 383 21.44 -6.92 -18.42
CA LEU A 383 21.18 -7.69 -19.65
C LEU A 383 22.28 -8.72 -19.98
N GLY A 384 23.46 -8.63 -19.36
CA GLY A 384 24.64 -9.42 -19.68
C GLY A 384 24.74 -10.82 -19.07
N GLU A 385 23.64 -11.40 -18.55
CA GLU A 385 23.61 -12.74 -17.91
C GLU A 385 24.56 -12.94 -16.71
N ASP A 386 25.17 -11.87 -16.18
CA ASP A 386 25.99 -11.94 -14.96
C ASP A 386 25.10 -12.13 -13.73
N TYR A 387 25.18 -13.32 -13.11
CA TYR A 387 24.39 -13.64 -11.91
C TYR A 387 24.61 -12.65 -10.77
N ARG A 388 25.80 -12.01 -10.68
CA ARG A 388 26.12 -11.01 -9.65
C ARG A 388 25.32 -9.73 -9.85
N LYS A 389 25.22 -9.27 -11.10
CA LYS A 389 24.38 -8.11 -11.47
C LYS A 389 22.89 -8.45 -11.40
N ALA A 390 22.50 -9.70 -11.70
CA ALA A 390 21.14 -10.17 -11.48
C ALA A 390 20.75 -10.14 -10.00
N LEU A 391 21.65 -10.53 -9.08
CA LEU A 391 21.42 -10.41 -7.63
C LEU A 391 21.20 -8.95 -7.21
N LEU A 392 22.04 -8.02 -7.68
CA LEU A 392 21.88 -6.59 -7.42
C LEU A 392 20.54 -6.04 -7.96
N PHE A 393 20.09 -6.51 -9.12
CA PHE A 393 18.79 -6.13 -9.68
C PHE A 393 17.60 -6.69 -8.89
N LEU A 394 17.70 -7.95 -8.44
CA LEU A 394 16.61 -8.67 -7.79
C LEU A 394 16.43 -8.28 -6.31
N LYS A 395 17.54 -8.02 -5.59
CA LYS A 395 17.54 -7.68 -4.16
C LYS A 395 17.75 -6.18 -3.89
N GLY A 396 18.33 -5.45 -4.84
CA GLY A 396 18.81 -4.08 -4.63
C GLY A 396 20.31 -4.02 -4.35
N ILE A 397 20.83 -2.80 -4.19
CA ILE A 397 22.26 -2.53 -4.03
C ILE A 397 22.75 -2.52 -2.57
N HIS A 398 21.82 -2.55 -1.62
CA HIS A 398 22.09 -2.61 -0.19
C HIS A 398 21.79 -4.03 0.30
N ILE A 399 22.73 -4.96 0.06
CA ILE A 399 22.61 -6.34 0.51
C ILE A 399 23.53 -6.55 1.70
N HIS A 400 22.94 -6.84 2.86
CA HIS A 400 23.57 -7.16 4.12
C HIS A 400 23.28 -8.62 4.51
N GLU A 401 24.01 -9.15 5.49
CA GLU A 401 23.80 -10.53 5.99
C GLU A 401 22.35 -10.79 6.44
N ASN A 402 21.72 -9.78 7.05
CA ASN A 402 20.34 -9.86 7.50
C ASN A 402 19.32 -9.94 6.35
N ASP A 403 19.66 -9.47 5.14
CA ASP A 403 18.76 -9.53 3.99
C ASP A 403 18.56 -10.96 3.51
N TYR A 404 19.59 -11.80 3.57
CA TYR A 404 19.43 -13.23 3.32
C TYR A 404 18.46 -13.86 4.34
N ARG A 405 18.67 -13.58 5.64
CA ARG A 405 17.87 -14.17 6.74
C ARG A 405 16.40 -13.75 6.68
N ASN A 406 16.13 -12.51 6.29
CA ASN A 406 14.78 -11.95 6.24
C ASN A 406 14.07 -12.19 4.90
N SER A 407 14.78 -12.65 3.87
CA SER A 407 14.19 -12.88 2.54
C SER A 407 13.50 -14.24 2.39
N PRO A 408 12.43 -14.32 1.58
CA PRO A 408 11.73 -15.57 1.31
C PRO A 408 12.66 -16.60 0.65
N ASP A 409 12.38 -17.88 0.90
CA ASP A 409 13.09 -19.02 0.30
C ASP A 409 12.65 -19.22 -1.16
N ASP A 410 13.12 -18.33 -2.03
CA ASP A 410 12.82 -18.32 -3.46
C ASP A 410 14.07 -18.56 -4.33
N TYR A 411 13.87 -18.54 -5.64
CA TYR A 411 14.96 -18.73 -6.61
C TYR A 411 16.05 -17.65 -6.53
N ILE A 412 15.75 -16.46 -5.97
CA ILE A 412 16.73 -15.38 -5.79
C ILE A 412 17.66 -15.75 -4.63
N LYS A 413 17.09 -16.23 -3.52
CA LYS A 413 17.88 -16.77 -2.40
C LYS A 413 18.68 -17.99 -2.83
N GLY A 414 18.08 -18.85 -3.65
CA GLY A 414 18.77 -19.98 -4.27
C GLY A 414 20.01 -19.52 -5.06
N LEU A 415 19.88 -18.48 -5.89
CA LEU A 415 20.97 -17.94 -6.69
C LEU A 415 22.13 -17.38 -5.86
N MET A 416 21.87 -16.93 -4.62
CA MET A 416 22.91 -16.54 -3.66
C MET A 416 23.67 -17.76 -3.12
N VAL A 417 23.04 -18.93 -3.05
CA VAL A 417 23.67 -20.18 -2.60
C VAL A 417 24.43 -20.85 -3.74
N ASP A 418 23.79 -20.98 -4.91
CA ASP A 418 24.34 -21.72 -6.05
C ASP A 418 24.18 -20.95 -7.37
N ARG A 419 25.31 -20.47 -7.91
CA ARG A 419 25.35 -19.68 -9.15
C ARG A 419 24.79 -20.43 -10.37
N ARG A 420 24.78 -21.77 -10.38
CA ARG A 420 24.28 -22.57 -11.51
C ARG A 420 22.79 -22.37 -11.77
N LEU A 421 22.05 -21.83 -10.81
CA LEU A 421 20.65 -21.46 -10.99
C LEU A 421 20.42 -20.37 -12.03
N ILE A 422 21.45 -19.59 -12.40
CA ILE A 422 21.33 -18.63 -13.51
C ILE A 422 21.04 -19.33 -14.84
N ASP A 423 21.40 -20.60 -14.98
CA ASP A 423 21.14 -21.40 -16.18
C ASP A 423 19.75 -22.05 -16.18
N ASP A 424 19.03 -22.05 -15.04
CA ASP A 424 17.67 -22.60 -14.98
C ASP A 424 16.73 -21.80 -15.91
N PRO A 425 16.08 -22.45 -16.90
CA PRO A 425 15.15 -21.79 -17.82
C PRO A 425 14.04 -21.00 -17.11
N PHE A 426 13.58 -21.48 -15.95
CA PHE A 426 12.61 -20.78 -15.12
C PHE A 426 13.18 -19.49 -14.53
N VAL A 427 14.37 -19.55 -13.95
CA VAL A 427 15.04 -18.40 -13.33
C VAL A 427 15.34 -17.33 -14.38
N ARG A 428 15.92 -17.73 -15.52
CA ARG A 428 16.16 -16.83 -16.67
C ARG A 428 14.87 -16.16 -17.13
N SER A 429 13.83 -16.95 -17.36
CA SER A 429 12.53 -16.43 -17.80
C SER A 429 11.93 -15.43 -16.80
N LYS A 430 12.10 -15.68 -15.49
CA LYS A 430 11.66 -14.76 -14.44
C LYS A 430 12.43 -13.45 -14.44
N ILE A 431 13.75 -13.51 -14.51
CA ILE A 431 14.62 -12.32 -14.61
C ILE A 431 14.23 -11.51 -15.86
N HIS A 432 14.13 -12.13 -17.04
CA HIS A 432 13.70 -11.42 -18.25
C HIS A 432 12.29 -10.82 -18.16
N THR A 433 11.36 -11.51 -17.51
CA THR A 433 10.00 -10.99 -17.27
C THR A 433 10.04 -9.78 -16.35
N LEU A 434 10.84 -9.81 -15.29
CA LEU A 434 11.04 -8.68 -14.38
C LEU A 434 11.71 -7.51 -15.08
N ILE A 435 12.73 -7.74 -15.92
CA ILE A 435 13.37 -6.71 -16.74
C ILE A 435 12.36 -6.06 -17.67
N ARG A 436 11.58 -6.85 -18.45
CA ARG A 436 10.51 -6.31 -19.31
C ARG A 436 9.46 -5.53 -18.52
N LYS A 437 9.13 -5.98 -17.31
CA LYS A 437 8.23 -5.26 -16.40
C LYS A 437 8.83 -3.92 -15.98
N ARG A 438 10.11 -3.88 -15.58
CA ARG A 438 10.83 -2.65 -15.23
C ARG A 438 10.92 -1.67 -16.40
N MET A 439 11.15 -2.16 -17.62
CA MET A 439 11.12 -1.34 -18.83
C MET A 439 9.74 -0.69 -19.03
N ASN A 440 8.65 -1.45 -18.86
CA ASN A 440 7.29 -0.89 -18.95
C ASN A 440 6.95 0.05 -17.78
N GLU A 441 7.44 -0.22 -16.57
CA GLU A 441 7.28 0.65 -15.41
C GLU A 441 8.01 1.99 -15.63
N ALA A 442 9.21 1.98 -16.20
CA ALA A 442 9.95 3.20 -16.53
C ALA A 442 9.18 4.09 -17.53
N LYS A 443 8.50 3.49 -18.52
CA LYS A 443 7.66 4.21 -19.51
C LYS A 443 6.47 4.93 -18.89
N ILE A 444 6.06 4.55 -17.68
CA ILE A 444 4.99 5.22 -16.92
C ILE A 444 5.54 6.05 -15.74
N GLY A 445 6.81 6.43 -15.78
CA GLY A 445 7.41 7.33 -14.78
C GLY A 445 7.83 6.67 -13.46
N VAL A 446 7.93 5.33 -13.41
CA VAL A 446 8.54 4.64 -12.26
C VAL A 446 10.06 4.73 -12.37
N LEU A 447 10.59 5.90 -12.02
CA LEU A 447 12.01 6.24 -12.19
C LEU A 447 12.73 6.25 -10.84
N ARG A 448 13.93 5.68 -10.81
CA ARG A 448 14.77 5.65 -9.62
C ARG A 448 15.38 7.03 -9.35
N VAL A 449 15.17 7.54 -8.14
CA VAL A 449 15.79 8.76 -7.62
C VAL A 449 16.38 8.52 -6.22
N LYS A 450 17.41 9.28 -5.86
CA LYS A 450 17.86 9.38 -4.47
C LYS A 450 16.76 10.06 -3.66
N GLY A 451 16.30 9.42 -2.60
CA GLY A 451 15.14 9.90 -1.86
C GLY A 451 14.47 8.81 -1.04
N ASN A 452 13.55 9.21 -0.18
CA ASN A 452 12.91 8.32 0.79
C ASN A 452 11.45 8.69 1.04
N PHE A 453 10.68 7.73 1.55
CA PHE A 453 9.39 8.01 2.17
C PHE A 453 9.58 8.10 3.68
N SER A 454 9.29 9.25 4.27
CA SER A 454 9.30 9.48 5.72
C SER A 454 7.89 9.76 6.22
N ILE A 455 7.61 9.41 7.49
CA ILE A 455 6.35 9.78 8.14
C ILE A 455 6.38 11.29 8.44
N ILE A 456 5.27 11.97 8.22
CA ILE A 456 5.07 13.36 8.61
C ILE A 456 4.88 13.43 10.14
N ALA A 457 5.63 14.30 10.79
CA ALA A 457 5.41 14.72 12.16
C ALA A 457 5.13 16.22 12.21
N GLY A 458 4.26 16.66 13.13
CA GLY A 458 4.25 18.07 13.54
C GLY A 458 5.35 18.31 14.57
N ASP A 459 5.58 19.57 14.94
CA ASP A 459 6.61 19.95 15.93
C ASP A 459 6.19 19.54 17.36
N PRO A 460 6.84 18.52 17.98
CA PRO A 460 6.55 18.12 19.35
C PRO A 460 6.88 19.20 20.39
N TYR A 461 7.83 20.08 20.07
CA TYR A 461 8.22 21.19 20.93
C TYR A 461 7.07 22.20 21.05
N THR A 462 6.45 22.57 19.92
CA THR A 462 5.24 23.42 19.91
C THR A 462 4.08 22.76 20.66
N LEU A 463 3.88 21.45 20.49
CA LEU A 463 2.85 20.73 21.25
C LEU A 463 3.12 20.81 22.76
N CYS A 464 4.37 20.63 23.21
CA CYS A 464 4.73 20.79 24.62
C CYS A 464 4.48 22.22 25.10
N GLN A 465 4.86 23.25 24.34
CA GLN A 465 4.55 24.64 24.69
C GLN A 465 3.05 24.84 24.91
N SER A 466 2.21 24.29 24.03
CA SER A 466 0.75 24.33 24.18
C SER A 466 0.26 23.64 25.43
N ILE A 467 0.79 22.44 25.73
CA ILE A 467 0.41 21.65 26.92
C ILE A 467 0.72 22.41 28.22
N PHE A 468 1.85 23.14 28.26
CA PHE A 468 2.25 23.93 29.43
C PHE A 468 1.72 25.36 29.44
N GLY A 469 0.91 25.77 28.45
CA GLY A 469 0.41 27.14 28.34
C GLY A 469 1.50 28.19 28.09
N LEU A 470 2.63 27.79 27.49
CA LEU A 470 3.73 28.67 27.11
C LEU A 470 3.43 29.36 25.77
N PRO A 471 4.09 30.50 25.45
CA PRO A 471 4.03 31.08 24.12
C PRO A 471 4.44 30.06 23.05
N LEU A 472 3.57 29.87 22.06
CA LEU A 472 3.84 28.98 20.93
C LEU A 472 4.89 29.64 20.03
N THR A 473 6.09 29.09 20.00
CA THR A 473 7.17 29.52 19.09
C THR A 473 7.62 28.37 18.21
N GLY A 474 7.59 27.14 18.72
CA GLY A 474 8.26 25.99 18.13
C GLY A 474 9.77 26.18 18.07
N LEU A 475 10.43 25.25 17.38
CA LEU A 475 11.84 25.43 16.97
C LEU A 475 11.98 25.77 15.48
N LEU A 476 10.92 25.58 14.69
CA LEU A 476 10.91 25.77 13.24
C LEU A 476 10.01 26.94 12.86
N SER A 477 10.53 27.89 12.09
CA SER A 477 9.78 29.01 11.52
C SER A 477 9.04 28.59 10.24
N SER A 478 8.21 29.50 9.70
CA SER A 478 7.57 29.32 8.39
C SER A 478 8.61 29.00 7.29
N GLY A 479 8.37 27.93 6.51
CA GLY A 479 9.30 27.46 5.48
C GLY A 479 10.52 26.68 5.98
N GLU A 480 10.66 26.49 7.31
CA GLU A 480 11.72 25.67 7.91
C GLU A 480 11.18 24.28 8.28
N PHE A 481 12.04 23.27 8.14
CA PHE A 481 11.71 21.88 8.40
C PHE A 481 12.88 21.18 9.09
N TYR A 482 12.62 20.02 9.70
CA TYR A 482 13.68 19.18 10.24
C TYR A 482 13.59 17.74 9.73
N SER A 483 14.75 17.19 9.34
CA SER A 483 14.90 15.77 9.04
C SER A 483 16.32 15.34 9.38
N LYS A 484 16.47 14.49 10.42
CA LYS A 484 17.78 13.97 10.82
C LYS A 484 18.48 13.25 9.67
N TYR A 485 17.73 12.54 8.83
CA TYR A 485 18.25 11.83 7.66
C TYR A 485 18.94 12.78 6.66
N TRP A 486 18.31 13.90 6.30
CA TRP A 486 18.85 14.86 5.33
C TRP A 486 19.92 15.76 5.94
N ASN A 487 19.73 16.19 7.19
CA ASN A 487 20.72 16.95 7.96
C ASN A 487 22.03 16.17 8.10
N GLY A 488 21.96 14.87 8.42
CA GLY A 488 23.12 13.99 8.50
C GLY A 488 23.84 13.75 7.16
N ARG A 489 23.23 14.15 6.03
CA ARG A 489 23.79 14.07 4.68
C ARG A 489 24.20 15.44 4.14
N HIS A 490 24.12 16.49 4.94
CA HIS A 490 24.38 17.88 4.53
C HIS A 490 23.57 18.32 3.31
N VAL A 491 22.31 17.88 3.23
CA VAL A 491 21.35 18.32 2.22
C VAL A 491 20.40 19.33 2.87
N ASP A 492 20.45 20.56 2.37
CA ASP A 492 19.73 21.72 2.88
C ASP A 492 18.31 21.84 2.31
N ARG A 493 18.04 21.30 1.11
CA ARG A 493 16.71 21.35 0.50
C ARG A 493 16.36 20.12 -0.32
N VAL A 494 15.08 19.78 -0.32
CA VAL A 494 14.52 18.64 -1.08
C VAL A 494 13.15 18.96 -1.67
N ALA A 495 12.84 18.34 -2.80
CA ALA A 495 11.48 18.29 -3.33
C ALA A 495 10.65 17.34 -2.47
N CYS A 496 9.40 17.71 -2.18
CA CYS A 496 8.49 16.96 -1.32
C CYS A 496 7.14 16.75 -1.99
N PHE A 497 6.68 15.50 -1.98
CA PHE A 497 5.44 15.06 -2.60
C PHE A 497 4.63 14.19 -1.63
N ARG A 498 3.30 14.35 -1.60
CA ARG A 498 2.38 13.38 -0.97
C ARG A 498 1.43 12.80 -2.01
N ALA A 499 1.29 11.48 -2.03
CA ALA A 499 0.32 10.81 -2.89
C ALA A 499 -1.05 10.64 -2.19
N PRO A 500 -2.18 10.72 -2.93
CA PRO A 500 -2.27 11.14 -4.33
C PRO A 500 -2.12 12.67 -4.45
N MET A 501 -1.50 13.10 -5.56
CA MET A 501 -1.47 14.52 -5.94
C MET A 501 -1.94 14.69 -7.38
N THR A 502 -2.52 15.85 -7.65
CA THR A 502 -3.17 16.14 -8.93
C THR A 502 -2.87 17.54 -9.45
N CYS A 503 -2.16 18.36 -8.70
CA CYS A 503 -1.83 19.73 -9.09
C CYS A 503 -0.37 20.06 -8.75
N HIS A 504 0.24 20.98 -9.50
CA HIS A 504 1.59 21.46 -9.20
C HIS A 504 1.65 22.15 -7.83
N ASN A 505 0.56 22.80 -7.40
CA ASN A 505 0.39 23.39 -6.06
C ASN A 505 0.59 22.38 -4.91
N ASN A 506 0.61 21.07 -5.20
CA ASN A 506 0.87 20.03 -4.20
C ASN A 506 2.35 19.76 -3.93
N ILE A 507 3.24 20.38 -4.69
CA ILE A 507 4.68 20.19 -4.55
C ILE A 507 5.23 21.26 -3.61
N LYS A 508 6.05 20.85 -2.64
CA LYS A 508 6.78 21.77 -1.76
C LYS A 508 8.27 21.53 -1.86
N VAL A 509 9.06 22.59 -1.70
CA VAL A 509 10.49 22.50 -1.43
C VAL A 509 10.67 22.64 0.08
N LEU A 510 11.17 21.59 0.73
CA LEU A 510 11.48 21.64 2.17
C LEU A 510 12.90 22.12 2.35
N ARG A 511 13.09 23.09 3.24
CA ARG A 511 14.39 23.67 3.60
C ARG A 511 14.72 23.27 5.04
N PHE A 512 15.76 22.46 5.20
CA PHE A 512 16.08 21.84 6.48
C PHE A 512 16.98 22.72 7.35
N GLN A 513 16.62 22.82 8.62
CA GLN A 513 17.43 23.45 9.67
C GLN A 513 18.04 22.39 10.58
N ASN A 514 19.18 22.74 11.19
CA ASN A 514 19.93 21.82 12.05
C ASN A 514 20.69 22.56 13.16
N THR A 515 19.97 23.09 14.15
CA THR A 515 20.59 23.71 15.33
C THR A 515 20.87 22.67 16.43
N ASP A 516 21.74 23.00 17.39
CA ASP A 516 22.02 22.12 18.53
C ASP A 516 20.76 21.83 19.37
N GLU A 517 19.88 22.82 19.49
CA GLU A 517 18.60 22.69 20.19
C GLU A 517 17.65 21.71 19.46
N MET A 518 17.55 21.79 18.12
CA MET A 518 16.78 20.84 17.33
C MET A 518 17.36 19.42 17.44
N GLN A 519 18.68 19.27 17.39
CA GLN A 519 19.33 17.97 17.54
C GLN A 519 19.05 17.35 18.91
N HIS A 520 19.03 18.18 19.97
CA HIS A 520 18.73 17.75 21.32
C HIS A 520 17.27 17.31 21.47
N TRP A 521 16.30 18.16 21.10
CA TRP A 521 14.88 17.88 21.30
C TRP A 521 14.33 16.83 20.34
N TYR A 522 14.83 16.77 19.11
CA TYR A 522 14.40 15.80 18.10
C TYR A 522 15.32 14.57 18.03
N ARG A 523 16.14 14.31 19.06
CA ARG A 523 17.17 13.24 19.07
C ARG A 523 16.65 11.83 18.76
N TYR A 524 15.40 11.54 19.10
CA TYR A 524 14.74 10.25 18.85
C TYR A 524 14.00 10.19 17.49
N MET A 525 13.76 11.32 16.84
CA MET A 525 12.95 11.45 15.61
C MET A 525 13.81 11.25 14.36
N ASN A 526 14.45 10.08 14.25
CA ASN A 526 15.51 9.82 13.26
C ASN A 526 15.00 9.70 11.81
N THR A 527 13.78 9.20 11.62
CA THR A 527 13.27 8.74 10.31
C THR A 527 11.95 9.41 9.92
N VAL A 528 11.71 10.62 10.42
CA VAL A 528 10.49 11.40 10.15
C VAL A 528 10.86 12.75 9.53
N THR A 529 9.89 13.39 8.90
CA THR A 529 9.98 14.78 8.46
C THR A 529 9.11 15.63 9.39
N ILE A 530 9.74 16.53 10.14
CA ILE A 530 9.05 17.44 11.07
C ILE A 530 8.67 18.70 10.31
N LEU A 531 7.37 19.00 10.29
CA LEU A 531 6.79 20.22 9.73
C LEU A 531 6.74 21.32 10.79
N ASN A 532 6.93 22.57 10.37
CA ASN A 532 6.73 23.73 11.23
C ASN A 532 5.23 23.96 11.53
N SER A 533 4.98 24.83 12.50
CA SER A 533 3.63 25.19 12.97
C SER A 533 3.09 26.48 12.34
N TRP A 534 3.72 27.02 11.28
CA TRP A 534 3.54 28.42 10.84
C TRP A 534 3.36 28.60 9.32
N ASP A 535 2.99 27.56 8.58
CA ASP A 535 2.76 27.67 7.13
C ASP A 535 1.71 26.70 6.57
N THR A 536 1.44 26.83 5.27
CA THR A 536 0.40 26.07 4.55
C THR A 536 0.87 24.74 3.98
N THR A 537 1.98 24.16 4.47
CA THR A 537 2.55 22.92 3.92
C THR A 537 1.56 21.75 3.94
N THR A 538 0.82 21.55 5.02
CA THR A 538 -0.22 20.51 5.11
C THR A 538 -1.32 20.67 4.07
N HIS A 539 -1.73 21.92 3.80
CA HIS A 539 -2.70 22.26 2.75
C HIS A 539 -2.15 21.96 1.35
N SER A 540 -0.92 22.39 1.06
CA SER A 540 -0.24 22.05 -0.21
C SER A 540 -0.16 20.54 -0.39
N LEU A 541 0.18 19.79 0.65
CA LEU A 541 0.20 18.33 0.63
C LEU A 541 -1.21 17.72 0.65
N ASN A 542 -2.21 18.37 0.03
CA ASN A 542 -3.56 17.87 -0.19
C ASN A 542 -4.32 17.59 1.12
N GLY A 543 -4.11 18.43 2.14
CA GLY A 543 -4.69 18.29 3.48
C GLY A 543 -4.07 17.14 4.28
N ALA A 544 -2.73 17.05 4.30
CA ALA A 544 -2.02 16.05 5.10
C ALA A 544 -2.27 16.27 6.60
N ASP A 545 -2.36 15.17 7.35
CA ASP A 545 -2.38 15.16 8.82
C ASP A 545 -1.17 14.40 9.37
N MET A 546 -1.06 14.31 10.70
CA MET A 546 0.05 13.65 11.37
C MET A 546 -0.33 12.25 11.87
N ASP A 547 -1.33 11.61 11.24
CA ASP A 547 -1.89 10.33 11.69
C ASP A 547 -1.24 9.07 11.07
N SER A 548 -0.08 9.27 10.43
CA SER A 548 0.84 8.33 9.75
C SER A 548 1.03 8.58 8.24
N ASP A 549 0.55 9.73 7.75
CA ASP A 549 0.84 10.22 6.41
C ASP A 549 2.34 10.26 6.12
N GLN A 550 2.69 10.09 4.84
CA GLN A 550 4.07 10.01 4.39
C GLN A 550 4.32 10.91 3.20
N VAL A 551 5.53 11.49 3.16
CA VAL A 551 6.01 12.27 2.03
C VAL A 551 7.17 11.56 1.36
N LEU A 552 7.20 11.60 0.02
CA LEU A 552 8.40 11.30 -0.74
C LEU A 552 9.26 12.56 -0.76
N THR A 553 10.50 12.46 -0.30
CA THR A 553 11.49 13.54 -0.40
C THR A 553 12.67 13.13 -1.28
N THR A 554 13.17 14.05 -2.10
CA THR A 554 14.31 13.81 -3.00
C THR A 554 15.16 15.07 -3.21
N ASP A 555 16.48 14.90 -3.25
CA ASP A 555 17.46 15.95 -3.58
C ASP A 555 17.82 15.98 -5.07
N ASN A 556 17.01 15.32 -5.92
CA ASN A 556 17.24 15.30 -7.36
C ASN A 556 17.18 16.72 -7.95
N HIS A 557 18.30 17.17 -8.52
CA HIS A 557 18.47 18.54 -9.02
C HIS A 557 17.57 18.85 -10.22
N THR A 558 17.34 17.89 -11.12
CA THR A 558 16.44 18.06 -12.28
C THR A 558 15.02 18.32 -11.81
N ILE A 559 14.53 17.57 -10.81
CA ILE A 559 13.22 17.79 -10.21
C ILE A 559 13.19 19.14 -9.49
N LEU A 560 14.17 19.43 -8.64
CA LEU A 560 14.24 20.68 -7.89
C LEU A 560 14.27 21.93 -8.81
N GLY A 561 14.95 21.84 -9.95
CA GLY A 561 15.02 22.91 -10.94
C GLY A 561 13.69 23.16 -11.66
N ALA A 562 12.85 22.13 -11.79
CA ALA A 562 11.57 22.18 -12.51
C ALA A 562 10.36 22.52 -11.62
N ILE A 563 10.57 22.77 -10.32
CA ILE A 563 9.50 23.12 -9.38
C ILE A 563 9.24 24.62 -9.39
N GLN A 564 7.98 24.99 -9.59
CA GLN A 564 7.47 26.33 -9.32
C GLN A 564 6.82 26.33 -7.94
N GLU A 565 7.35 27.15 -7.01
CA GLU A 565 6.73 27.33 -5.69
C GLU A 565 5.42 28.12 -5.85
N LEU A 566 4.29 27.44 -5.66
CA LEU A 566 2.94 28.00 -5.82
C LEU A 566 2.19 28.06 -4.48
N ASP A 567 1.26 29.00 -4.38
CA ASP A 567 0.36 29.16 -3.23
C ASP A 567 -0.44 27.87 -2.97
N ALA A 568 -0.70 27.58 -1.71
CA ALA A 568 -1.45 26.37 -1.34
C ALA A 568 -2.92 26.48 -1.79
N ILE A 569 -3.47 25.37 -2.27
CA ILE A 569 -4.89 25.26 -2.55
C ILE A 569 -5.62 24.85 -1.27
N VAL A 570 -6.62 25.63 -0.87
CA VAL A 570 -7.49 25.36 0.28
C VAL A 570 -8.90 25.07 -0.24
N CYS A 571 -9.32 23.81 -0.14
CA CYS A 571 -10.62 23.33 -0.61
C CYS A 571 -11.66 23.41 0.51
N VAL A 572 -12.78 24.10 0.26
CA VAL A 572 -13.89 24.20 1.22
C VAL A 572 -14.69 22.90 1.22
N GLN A 573 -14.65 22.15 2.33
CA GLN A 573 -15.37 20.88 2.44
C GLN A 573 -16.68 21.04 3.21
N LYS A 574 -17.80 20.66 2.58
CA LYS A 574 -19.10 20.62 3.24
C LYS A 574 -19.29 19.30 3.98
N THR A 575 -19.43 19.38 5.31
CA THR A 575 -19.74 18.22 6.15
C THR A 575 -21.24 17.98 6.21
N SER A 576 -21.65 16.72 6.12
CA SER A 576 -23.05 16.29 6.26
C SER A 576 -23.62 16.65 7.64
N ALA A 577 -24.94 16.81 7.73
CA ALA A 577 -25.63 17.13 8.99
C ALA A 577 -25.37 16.07 10.09
N GLN A 578 -25.24 16.56 11.32
CA GLN A 578 -25.19 15.71 12.51
C GLN A 578 -26.62 15.30 12.90
N LYS A 579 -26.74 14.09 13.46
CA LYS A 579 -27.99 13.55 14.04
C LYS A 579 -27.62 12.41 14.99
N ILE A 580 -28.57 11.95 15.79
CA ILE A 580 -28.41 10.71 16.57
C ILE A 580 -28.47 9.53 15.57
N PRO A 581 -27.36 8.84 15.24
CA PRO A 581 -27.36 7.90 14.12
C PRO A 581 -28.08 6.60 14.47
N ASP A 582 -28.97 6.14 13.60
CA ASP A 582 -29.55 4.79 13.65
C ASP A 582 -28.97 3.85 12.58
N GLU A 583 -29.39 2.58 12.57
CA GLU A 583 -28.89 1.59 11.61
C GLU A 583 -29.21 1.95 10.13
N LYS A 584 -30.34 2.62 9.87
CA LYS A 584 -30.70 3.04 8.50
C LYS A 584 -29.77 4.13 8.03
N ASP A 585 -29.39 5.04 8.91
CA ASP A 585 -28.42 6.09 8.63
C ASP A 585 -27.04 5.52 8.29
N LEU A 586 -26.57 4.52 9.05
CA LEU A 586 -25.29 3.84 8.78
C LEU A 586 -25.33 3.05 7.45
N ILE A 587 -26.46 2.41 7.13
CA ILE A 587 -26.66 1.74 5.84
C ILE A 587 -26.62 2.75 4.69
N GLN A 588 -27.25 3.91 4.85
CA GLN A 588 -27.24 4.97 3.84
C GLN A 588 -25.84 5.55 3.65
N ALA A 589 -25.12 5.84 4.74
CA ALA A 589 -23.73 6.32 4.68
C ALA A 589 -22.81 5.36 3.91
N ASN A 590 -22.99 4.04 4.09
CA ASN A 590 -22.26 3.03 3.32
C ASN A 590 -22.59 3.12 1.82
N LYS A 591 -23.88 3.25 1.46
CA LYS A 591 -24.33 3.35 0.05
C LYS A 591 -23.75 4.59 -0.64
N ASP A 592 -23.72 5.71 0.07
CA ASP A 592 -23.23 6.98 -0.48
C ASP A 592 -21.72 6.93 -0.75
N SER A 593 -20.99 6.08 -0.02
CA SER A 593 -19.55 5.90 -0.12
C SER A 593 -19.11 4.74 -1.04
N PHE A 594 -20.04 4.05 -1.71
CA PHE A 594 -19.72 2.93 -2.60
C PHE A 594 -19.09 3.40 -3.92
N GLY A 595 -17.95 2.81 -4.27
CA GLY A 595 -17.22 3.04 -5.52
C GLY A 595 -15.89 3.78 -5.36
N ASP A 596 -15.11 3.82 -6.44
CA ASP A 596 -13.79 4.46 -6.49
C ASP A 596 -13.82 5.76 -7.30
N LEU A 597 -14.27 6.85 -6.64
CA LEU A 597 -14.24 8.19 -7.24
C LEU A 597 -12.82 8.77 -7.32
N ILE A 598 -11.92 8.38 -6.41
CA ILE A 598 -10.56 8.94 -6.33
C ILE A 598 -9.76 8.55 -7.57
N GLY A 599 -9.70 7.25 -7.90
CA GLY A 599 -9.00 6.76 -9.08
C GLY A 599 -9.61 7.29 -10.38
N PHE A 600 -10.95 7.42 -10.42
CA PHE A 600 -11.67 8.02 -11.55
C PHE A 600 -11.25 9.48 -11.77
N THR A 601 -11.35 10.32 -10.75
CA THR A 601 -11.00 11.75 -10.80
C THR A 601 -9.53 11.96 -11.18
N THR A 602 -8.62 11.21 -10.55
CA THR A 602 -7.17 11.30 -10.81
C THR A 602 -6.81 10.99 -12.26
N ASN A 603 -7.43 9.95 -12.84
CA ASN A 603 -7.21 9.59 -14.24
C ASN A 603 -7.71 10.68 -15.19
N LYS A 604 -8.82 11.35 -14.87
CA LYS A 604 -9.34 12.46 -15.67
C LYS A 604 -8.43 13.68 -15.62
N ILE A 605 -7.90 14.00 -14.45
CA ILE A 605 -6.92 15.10 -14.30
C ILE A 605 -5.63 14.78 -15.06
N THR A 606 -5.20 13.52 -15.07
CA THR A 606 -4.03 13.11 -15.88
C THR A 606 -4.27 13.32 -17.39
N SER A 607 -5.47 13.00 -17.88
CA SER A 607 -5.87 13.35 -19.26
C SER A 607 -5.94 14.87 -19.50
N MET A 608 -6.27 15.67 -18.49
CA MET A 608 -6.30 17.13 -18.59
C MET A 608 -4.90 17.72 -18.74
N PHE A 609 -3.89 17.22 -18.01
CA PHE A 609 -2.48 17.61 -18.22
C PHE A 609 -1.99 17.30 -19.64
N ASP A 610 -2.48 16.21 -20.22
CA ASP A 610 -2.10 15.85 -21.58
C ASP A 610 -2.73 16.78 -22.63
N ILE A 611 -3.97 17.22 -22.40
CA ILE A 611 -4.61 18.24 -23.24
C ILE A 611 -3.94 19.60 -23.06
N LEU A 612 -3.61 19.98 -21.83
CA LEU A 612 -2.93 21.24 -21.48
C LEU A 612 -1.66 21.44 -22.32
N ALA A 613 -0.91 20.36 -22.59
CA ALA A 613 0.32 20.39 -23.37
C ALA A 613 0.15 20.81 -24.85
N ASN A 614 -1.09 20.92 -25.37
CA ASN A 614 -1.34 21.41 -26.73
C ASN A 614 -1.54 22.93 -26.79
N TYR A 615 -1.51 23.63 -25.65
CA TYR A 615 -1.82 25.05 -25.58
C TYR A 615 -0.65 25.85 -25.00
N GLU A 616 -0.50 27.08 -25.47
CA GLU A 616 0.46 28.04 -24.91
C GLU A 616 -0.07 28.58 -23.57
N GLU A 617 0.81 28.87 -22.61
CA GLU A 617 0.41 29.25 -21.23
C GLU A 617 -0.53 30.46 -21.15
N GLN A 618 -0.44 31.37 -22.12
CA GLN A 618 -1.25 32.59 -22.15
C GLN A 618 -2.59 32.41 -22.89
N SER A 619 -2.86 31.22 -23.46
CA SER A 619 -4.11 30.97 -24.19
C SER A 619 -5.30 30.81 -23.24
N ALA A 620 -6.49 31.15 -23.72
CA ALA A 620 -7.72 30.98 -22.94
C ALA A 620 -7.98 29.50 -22.60
N GLU A 621 -7.66 28.60 -23.53
CA GLU A 621 -7.77 27.15 -23.35
C GLU A 621 -6.82 26.62 -22.28
N TYR A 622 -5.59 27.14 -22.21
CA TYR A 622 -4.65 26.78 -21.16
C TYR A 622 -5.16 27.19 -19.78
N GLN A 623 -5.64 28.43 -19.65
CA GLN A 623 -6.15 28.96 -18.39
C GLN A 623 -7.39 28.19 -17.92
N GLU A 624 -8.32 27.89 -18.82
CA GLU A 624 -9.50 27.05 -18.53
C GLU A 624 -9.09 25.63 -18.12
N MET A 625 -8.09 25.03 -18.77
CA MET A 625 -7.62 23.70 -18.40
C MET A 625 -6.92 23.69 -17.04
N MET A 626 -6.15 24.72 -16.72
CA MET A 626 -5.55 24.88 -15.38
C MET A 626 -6.63 25.04 -14.30
N TYR A 627 -7.67 25.84 -14.57
CA TYR A 627 -8.85 25.93 -13.70
C TYR A 627 -9.49 24.56 -13.45
N ARG A 628 -9.68 23.74 -14.51
CA ARG A 628 -10.23 22.38 -14.38
C ARG A 628 -9.33 21.45 -13.56
N ILE A 629 -8.00 21.54 -13.74
CA ILE A 629 -7.01 20.76 -13.00
C ILE A 629 -7.05 21.12 -11.51
N GLN A 630 -7.09 22.41 -11.17
CA GLN A 630 -7.21 22.89 -9.79
C GLN A 630 -8.54 22.47 -9.16
N CYS A 631 -9.66 22.65 -9.86
CA CYS A 631 -10.97 22.11 -9.45
C CYS A 631 -10.94 20.57 -9.28
N GLY A 632 -10.13 19.88 -10.09
CA GLY A 632 -9.89 18.45 -9.99
C GLY A 632 -9.36 18.02 -8.62
N GLN A 633 -8.46 18.80 -8.02
CA GLN A 633 -7.99 18.55 -6.66
C GLN A 633 -9.14 18.62 -5.64
N HIS A 634 -10.03 19.62 -5.75
CA HIS A 634 -11.21 19.74 -4.89
C HIS A 634 -12.11 18.51 -4.95
N TYR A 635 -12.42 18.05 -6.17
CA TYR A 635 -13.18 16.81 -6.36
C TYR A 635 -12.47 15.58 -5.80
N GLN A 636 -11.14 15.53 -5.89
CA GLN A 636 -10.35 14.43 -5.32
C GLN A 636 -10.41 14.44 -3.79
N GLN A 637 -10.21 15.60 -3.15
CA GLN A 637 -10.22 15.74 -1.70
C GLN A 637 -11.60 15.40 -1.12
N ASN A 638 -12.68 15.90 -1.72
CA ASN A 638 -14.05 15.54 -1.31
C ASN A 638 -14.32 14.04 -1.47
N ALA A 639 -13.79 13.38 -2.51
CA ALA A 639 -13.90 11.94 -2.68
C ALA A 639 -13.06 11.13 -1.67
N ILE A 640 -11.92 11.67 -1.20
CA ILE A 640 -11.08 11.03 -0.17
C ILE A 640 -11.85 10.92 1.15
N ASP A 641 -12.52 12.00 1.55
CA ASP A 641 -13.21 12.14 2.83
C ASP A 641 -14.73 11.90 2.77
N GLN A 642 -15.26 11.46 1.62
CA GLN A 642 -16.67 11.13 1.47
C GLN A 642 -17.15 10.12 2.52
N ALA A 643 -16.34 9.08 2.77
CA ALA A 643 -16.60 8.07 3.80
C ALA A 643 -16.45 8.58 5.24
N LYS A 644 -16.00 9.83 5.43
CA LYS A 644 -16.00 10.57 6.70
C LYS A 644 -17.13 11.61 6.74
N GLY A 645 -18.07 11.55 5.79
CA GLY A 645 -19.27 12.39 5.75
C GLY A 645 -19.11 13.72 5.03
N ILE A 646 -18.08 13.87 4.20
CA ILE A 646 -17.96 15.03 3.29
C ILE A 646 -18.90 14.83 2.09
N GLU A 647 -19.65 15.88 1.74
CA GLU A 647 -20.46 15.89 0.54
C GLU A 647 -19.57 15.97 -0.71
N CYS A 648 -19.74 15.02 -1.64
CA CYS A 648 -18.93 14.96 -2.85
C CYS A 648 -19.79 15.22 -4.09
N LYS A 649 -19.66 16.41 -4.70
CA LYS A 649 -20.19 16.67 -6.04
C LYS A 649 -19.43 15.87 -7.10
N LYS A 650 -20.09 15.58 -8.23
CA LYS A 650 -19.46 14.88 -9.35
C LYS A 650 -18.77 15.87 -10.28
N MET A 651 -17.60 15.49 -10.77
CA MET A 651 -16.92 16.23 -11.83
C MET A 651 -17.83 16.42 -13.05
N PRO A 652 -17.86 17.60 -13.68
CA PRO A 652 -18.74 17.88 -14.81
C PRO A 652 -18.49 16.94 -16.00
N LYS A 653 -19.54 16.31 -16.52
CA LYS A 653 -19.40 15.28 -17.57
C LYS A 653 -18.80 15.83 -18.86
N HIS A 654 -19.14 17.06 -19.24
CA HIS A 654 -18.65 17.69 -20.46
C HIS A 654 -17.14 17.96 -20.44
N TRP A 655 -16.47 17.88 -19.28
CA TRP A 655 -15.01 17.97 -19.19
C TRP A 655 -14.29 16.71 -19.70
N TYR A 656 -14.96 15.55 -19.71
CA TYR A 656 -14.29 14.26 -19.98
C TYR A 656 -15.08 13.25 -20.82
N ASP A 657 -16.36 13.51 -21.13
CA ASP A 657 -17.18 12.68 -22.03
C ASP A 657 -17.53 13.50 -23.27
N ILE A 658 -16.96 13.11 -24.41
CA ILE A 658 -17.16 13.80 -25.68
C ILE A 658 -18.65 13.88 -26.07
N ARG A 659 -19.47 12.91 -25.67
CA ARG A 659 -20.91 12.89 -25.97
C ARG A 659 -21.68 13.96 -25.20
N ALA A 660 -21.15 14.42 -24.08
CA ALA A 660 -21.72 15.49 -23.27
C ALA A 660 -21.26 16.89 -23.71
N ALA A 661 -20.24 16.99 -24.56
CA ALA A 661 -19.64 18.26 -25.01
C ALA A 661 -20.02 18.67 -26.45
N VAL A 662 -20.82 17.85 -27.15
CA VAL A 662 -21.14 17.99 -28.59
C VAL A 662 -21.83 19.32 -28.95
N THR A 663 -22.29 20.09 -27.97
CA THR A 663 -23.05 21.33 -28.19
C THR A 663 -22.19 22.59 -28.36
N ASP A 664 -20.87 22.53 -28.15
CA ASP A 664 -19.95 23.67 -28.26
C ASP A 664 -18.61 23.24 -28.90
N GLU A 665 -18.29 23.82 -30.05
CA GLU A 665 -17.10 23.49 -30.85
C GLU A 665 -15.79 23.85 -30.14
N SER A 666 -15.80 24.90 -29.30
CA SER A 666 -14.66 25.27 -28.46
C SER A 666 -14.47 24.28 -27.31
N ALA A 667 -15.58 23.79 -26.72
CA ALA A 667 -15.56 22.79 -25.67
C ALA A 667 -15.02 21.44 -26.15
N LEU A 668 -15.30 21.05 -27.41
CA LEU A 668 -14.84 19.79 -28.00
C LEU A 668 -13.31 19.62 -28.00
N LYS A 669 -12.56 20.72 -28.20
CA LYS A 669 -11.09 20.69 -28.22
C LYS A 669 -10.49 20.45 -26.83
N MET A 670 -11.19 20.87 -25.77
CA MET A 670 -10.72 20.79 -24.38
C MET A 670 -11.27 19.56 -23.62
N VAL A 671 -11.92 18.59 -24.27
CA VAL A 671 -12.49 17.43 -23.57
C VAL A 671 -11.45 16.35 -23.31
N ALA A 672 -11.22 16.03 -22.03
CA ALA A 672 -10.35 14.95 -21.51
C ALA A 672 -10.95 13.53 -21.69
N HIS A 673 -11.35 13.21 -22.91
CA HIS A 673 -11.98 11.93 -23.27
C HIS A 673 -10.99 10.81 -23.58
N LYS A 674 -9.80 11.15 -24.12
CA LYS A 674 -8.73 10.19 -24.40
C LYS A 674 -7.75 10.12 -23.22
N LYS A 675 -7.19 8.93 -22.98
CA LYS A 675 -6.07 8.76 -22.05
C LYS A 675 -4.75 9.11 -22.77
N PRO A 676 -3.73 9.63 -22.06
CA PRO A 676 -2.41 9.87 -22.64
C PRO A 676 -1.77 8.57 -23.17
N TYR A 677 -0.90 8.67 -24.16
CA TYR A 677 -0.24 7.54 -24.81
C TYR A 677 0.39 6.56 -23.80
N PHE A 678 1.13 7.07 -22.81
CA PHE A 678 1.85 6.22 -21.85
C PHE A 678 0.92 5.28 -21.05
N PHE A 679 -0.39 5.56 -20.97
CA PHE A 679 -1.35 4.68 -20.29
C PHE A 679 -1.50 3.30 -20.94
N ILE A 680 -1.06 3.08 -22.19
CA ILE A 680 -1.02 1.74 -22.79
C ILE A 680 -0.12 0.78 -21.99
N TYR A 681 0.79 1.29 -21.16
CA TYR A 681 1.63 0.48 -20.29
C TYR A 681 1.03 0.26 -18.89
N ASN A 682 0.00 1.03 -18.53
CA ASN A 682 -0.71 0.94 -17.26
C ASN A 682 -2.04 0.15 -17.37
N ASP A 683 -2.71 0.24 -18.52
CA ASP A 683 -4.04 -0.36 -18.75
C ASP A 683 -4.02 -1.36 -19.92
N PRO A 684 -4.16 -2.67 -19.65
CA PRO A 684 -4.19 -3.71 -20.69
C PRO A 684 -5.33 -3.56 -21.70
N GLU A 685 -6.49 -3.03 -21.30
CA GLU A 685 -7.61 -2.82 -22.23
C GLU A 685 -7.27 -1.69 -23.20
N GLN A 686 -6.72 -0.58 -22.68
CA GLN A 686 -6.23 0.53 -23.49
C GLN A 686 -5.13 0.10 -24.46
N LYS A 687 -4.19 -0.73 -24.00
CA LYS A 687 -3.13 -1.29 -24.85
C LYS A 687 -3.69 -2.10 -26.00
N LYS A 688 -4.68 -2.95 -25.72
CA LYS A 688 -5.31 -3.80 -26.72
C LYS A 688 -6.04 -2.95 -27.76
N GLU A 689 -6.78 -1.94 -27.33
CA GLU A 689 -7.49 -1.02 -28.22
C GLU A 689 -6.51 -0.28 -29.14
N TYR A 690 -5.45 0.30 -28.57
CA TYR A 690 -4.37 0.95 -29.31
C TYR A 690 -3.71 0.02 -30.33
N THR A 691 -3.22 -1.14 -29.90
CA THR A 691 -2.50 -2.08 -30.77
C THR A 691 -3.39 -2.56 -31.93
N THR A 692 -4.65 -2.90 -31.63
CA THR A 692 -5.62 -3.32 -32.65
C THR A 692 -5.88 -2.21 -33.68
N TYR A 693 -5.96 -0.97 -33.22
CA TYR A 693 -6.17 0.20 -34.09
C TYR A 693 -4.98 0.44 -35.01
N ILE A 694 -3.75 0.40 -34.48
CA ILE A 694 -2.51 0.58 -35.24
C ILE A 694 -2.36 -0.53 -36.29
N GLU A 695 -2.55 -1.80 -35.91
CA GLU A 695 -2.43 -2.94 -36.83
C GLU A 695 -3.42 -2.84 -37.99
N LYS A 696 -4.71 -2.60 -37.71
CA LYS A 696 -5.74 -2.47 -38.73
C LYS A 696 -5.51 -1.30 -39.65
N THR A 697 -5.09 -0.16 -39.11
CA THR A 697 -4.90 1.05 -39.91
C THR A 697 -3.62 0.97 -40.74
N SER A 698 -2.57 0.33 -40.23
CA SER A 698 -1.35 0.03 -40.98
C SER A 698 -1.62 -0.91 -42.15
N GLN A 699 -2.41 -1.97 -41.93
CA GLN A 699 -2.86 -2.85 -43.01
C GLN A 699 -3.67 -2.09 -44.07
N LYS A 700 -4.56 -1.19 -43.65
CA LYS A 700 -5.35 -0.36 -44.57
C LYS A 700 -4.47 0.62 -45.37
N CYS A 701 -3.48 1.24 -44.73
CA CYS A 701 -2.52 2.12 -45.39
C CYS A 701 -1.73 1.36 -46.46
N LEU A 702 -1.25 0.16 -46.13
CA LEU A 702 -0.52 -0.71 -47.05
C LEU A 702 -1.39 -1.13 -48.23
N GLN A 703 -2.67 -1.43 -48.01
CA GLN A 703 -3.61 -1.79 -49.08
C GLN A 703 -3.95 -0.62 -50.00
N LEU A 704 -4.11 0.59 -49.47
CA LEU A 704 -4.50 1.78 -50.24
C LEU A 704 -3.32 2.43 -50.96
N PHE A 705 -2.16 2.47 -50.31
CA PHE A 705 -1.02 3.29 -50.76
C PHE A 705 0.28 2.49 -50.95
N GLY A 706 0.30 1.18 -50.64
CA GLY A 706 1.49 0.35 -50.78
C GLY A 706 2.61 0.67 -49.78
N MET A 707 2.30 1.38 -48.70
CA MET A 707 3.25 1.81 -47.67
C MET A 707 2.65 1.75 -46.27
N THR A 708 3.53 1.77 -45.26
CA THR A 708 3.17 1.89 -43.85
C THR A 708 2.75 3.32 -43.51
N VAL A 709 2.10 3.49 -42.35
CA VAL A 709 1.70 4.83 -41.86
C VAL A 709 2.93 5.70 -41.58
N ASP A 710 4.01 5.12 -41.05
CA ASP A 710 5.25 5.86 -40.78
C ASP A 710 5.95 6.34 -42.06
N GLU A 711 5.97 5.50 -43.10
CA GLU A 711 6.45 5.89 -44.43
C GLU A 711 5.59 6.99 -45.04
N LEU A 712 4.27 6.94 -44.81
CA LEU A 712 3.34 7.98 -45.26
C LEU A 712 3.59 9.31 -44.54
N TYR A 713 3.80 9.31 -43.22
CA TYR A 713 4.18 10.51 -42.45
C TYR A 713 5.51 11.13 -42.92
N SER A 714 6.45 10.30 -43.35
CA SER A 714 7.79 10.73 -43.75
C SER A 714 7.85 11.33 -45.17
N ARG A 715 6.75 11.30 -45.93
CA ARG A 715 6.68 11.89 -47.27
C ARG A 715 6.58 13.41 -47.22
N LYS A 716 7.33 14.07 -48.10
CA LYS A 716 7.29 15.53 -48.26
C LYS A 716 6.06 16.04 -49.03
N GLU A 717 5.51 15.22 -49.91
CA GLU A 717 4.34 15.54 -50.73
C GLU A 717 3.29 14.43 -50.58
N LEU A 718 2.08 14.83 -50.17
CA LEU A 718 0.94 13.94 -49.92
C LEU A 718 -0.17 14.25 -50.93
N SER A 719 -0.87 13.22 -51.41
CA SER A 719 -2.12 13.43 -52.15
C SER A 719 -3.25 13.85 -51.19
N PRO A 720 -4.33 14.49 -51.67
CA PRO A 720 -5.48 14.84 -50.81
C PRO A 720 -6.09 13.63 -50.08
N GLU A 721 -6.04 12.46 -50.70
CA GLU A 721 -6.52 11.20 -50.10
C GLU A 721 -5.59 10.71 -48.98
N GLN A 722 -4.29 10.93 -49.13
CA GLN A 722 -3.27 10.62 -48.12
C GLN A 722 -3.39 11.57 -46.93
N GLU A 723 -3.55 12.87 -47.17
CA GLU A 723 -3.81 13.87 -46.12
C GLU A 723 -5.09 13.54 -45.35
N GLN A 724 -6.18 13.23 -46.05
CA GLN A 724 -7.44 12.84 -45.42
C GLN A 724 -7.28 11.55 -44.60
N PHE A 725 -6.49 10.59 -45.08
CA PHE A 725 -6.21 9.36 -44.36
C PHE A 725 -5.46 9.63 -43.06
N LEU A 726 -4.40 10.46 -43.09
CA LEU A 726 -3.63 10.84 -41.90
C LEU A 726 -4.49 11.61 -40.90
N ALA A 727 -5.31 12.57 -41.36
CA ALA A 727 -6.22 13.30 -40.49
C ALA A 727 -7.23 12.36 -39.79
N GLN A 728 -7.77 11.36 -40.50
CA GLN A 728 -8.65 10.34 -39.91
C GLN A 728 -7.91 9.41 -38.95
N TYR A 729 -6.64 9.12 -39.23
CA TYR A 729 -5.77 8.31 -38.38
C TYR A 729 -5.54 8.99 -37.02
N GLU A 730 -5.16 10.27 -37.03
CA GLU A 730 -4.96 11.04 -35.81
C GLU A 730 -6.27 11.22 -35.03
N GLN A 731 -7.35 11.59 -35.71
CA GLN A 731 -8.64 11.83 -35.08
C GLN A 731 -9.17 10.59 -34.36
N ARG A 732 -9.02 9.40 -34.96
CA ARG A 732 -9.54 8.13 -34.43
C ARG A 732 -8.54 7.38 -33.53
N MET A 733 -7.37 7.94 -33.28
CA MET A 733 -6.41 7.39 -32.33
C MET A 733 -7.08 7.17 -30.97
N PRO A 734 -7.04 5.95 -30.37
CA PRO A 734 -7.74 5.66 -29.12
C PRO A 734 -7.07 6.27 -27.88
N VAL A 735 -5.84 6.77 -28.02
CA VAL A 735 -5.08 7.51 -27.02
C VAL A 735 -4.75 8.91 -27.54
N SER A 736 -4.40 9.81 -26.64
CA SER A 736 -3.86 11.12 -26.98
C SER A 736 -2.34 11.03 -27.11
N THR A 737 -1.79 11.64 -28.16
CA THR A 737 -0.35 11.70 -28.48
C THR A 737 0.19 13.12 -28.29
N ALA A 738 -0.46 13.93 -27.46
CA ALA A 738 -0.04 15.27 -27.14
C ALA A 738 1.39 15.29 -26.55
N PRO A 739 2.15 16.39 -26.69
CA PRO A 739 3.55 16.49 -26.27
C PRO A 739 3.70 16.71 -24.75
N SER A 740 2.84 16.07 -23.94
CA SER A 740 2.93 16.13 -22.49
C SER A 740 4.24 15.54 -21.99
N VAL A 741 4.71 16.02 -20.83
CA VAL A 741 5.98 15.57 -20.22
C VAL A 741 6.03 14.05 -20.10
N MET A 742 4.92 13.42 -19.68
CA MET A 742 4.85 11.97 -19.55
C MET A 742 4.84 11.22 -20.89
N ASN A 743 4.22 11.75 -21.95
CA ASN A 743 4.31 11.12 -23.27
C ASN A 743 5.72 11.25 -23.85
N ARG A 744 6.34 12.44 -23.75
CA ARG A 744 7.73 12.66 -24.17
C ARG A 744 8.69 11.72 -23.44
N LEU A 745 8.54 11.61 -22.11
CA LEU A 745 9.29 10.65 -21.29
C LEU A 745 9.08 9.21 -21.72
N CYS A 746 7.84 8.81 -21.97
CA CYS A 746 7.52 7.46 -22.45
C CYS A 746 8.25 7.15 -23.77
N HIS A 747 8.22 8.07 -24.73
CA HIS A 747 8.90 7.91 -26.02
C HIS A 747 10.42 7.83 -25.89
N GLN A 748 11.04 8.70 -25.09
CA GLN A 748 12.50 8.62 -24.86
C GLN A 748 12.92 7.28 -24.24
N VAL A 749 12.13 6.77 -23.29
CA VAL A 749 12.37 5.44 -22.69
C VAL A 749 12.19 4.32 -23.72
N GLU A 750 11.22 4.43 -24.62
CA GLU A 750 11.04 3.49 -25.74
C GLU A 750 12.26 3.47 -26.66
N ASP A 751 12.75 4.65 -27.06
CA ASP A 751 13.90 4.78 -27.96
C ASP A 751 15.17 4.16 -27.37
N GLU A 752 15.40 4.33 -26.07
CA GLU A 752 16.53 3.72 -25.38
C GLU A 752 16.47 2.19 -25.35
N PHE A 753 15.26 1.62 -25.23
CA PHE A 753 15.06 0.18 -25.13
C PHE A 753 14.90 -0.53 -26.47
N ASN A 754 14.36 0.14 -27.51
CA ASN A 754 14.23 -0.43 -28.85
C ASN A 754 15.59 -0.78 -29.47
N LYS A 755 16.66 -0.14 -29.01
CA LYS A 755 18.06 -0.41 -29.39
C LYS A 755 18.60 -1.73 -28.80
N LEU A 756 17.93 -2.34 -27.83
CA LEU A 756 18.44 -3.50 -27.08
C LEU A 756 17.87 -4.81 -27.62
N LYS A 757 18.75 -5.78 -27.88
CA LYS A 757 18.37 -7.17 -28.18
C LYS A 757 18.55 -8.02 -26.92
N LEU A 758 17.47 -8.67 -26.47
CA LEU A 758 17.54 -9.67 -25.41
C LEU A 758 18.03 -10.99 -26.01
N ASN A 759 19.26 -11.39 -25.70
CA ASN A 759 19.77 -12.71 -26.06
C ASN A 759 19.02 -13.78 -25.25
N GLN A 760 18.56 -14.84 -25.93
CA GLN A 760 17.89 -15.99 -25.32
C GLN A 760 18.63 -17.27 -25.73
N ASN A 761 19.88 -17.41 -25.33
CA ASN A 761 20.61 -18.65 -25.56
C ASN A 761 20.10 -19.73 -24.60
N GLU A 762 19.84 -20.94 -25.12
CA GLU A 762 19.53 -22.09 -24.27
C GLU A 762 20.82 -22.61 -23.64
N SER A 763 20.86 -22.64 -22.30
CA SER A 763 21.95 -23.24 -21.52
C SER A 763 21.47 -24.56 -20.90
N PRO A 764 22.26 -25.64 -20.92
CA PRO A 764 21.88 -26.87 -20.27
C PRO A 764 21.86 -26.69 -18.74
N PHE A 765 20.75 -27.06 -18.09
CA PHE A 765 20.59 -26.97 -16.64
C PHE A 765 20.36 -28.34 -16.01
N ASP A 766 21.15 -28.67 -14.98
CA ASP A 766 20.98 -29.88 -14.18
C ASP A 766 20.06 -29.61 -12.98
N HIS A 767 18.80 -30.01 -13.09
CA HIS A 767 17.80 -29.83 -12.03
C HIS A 767 18.05 -30.70 -10.78
N THR A 768 18.98 -31.66 -10.83
CA THR A 768 19.27 -32.52 -9.67
C THR A 768 19.92 -31.76 -8.52
N ILE A 769 20.51 -30.58 -8.78
CA ILE A 769 21.03 -29.68 -7.74
C ILE A 769 19.95 -29.19 -6.77
N LEU A 770 18.68 -29.21 -7.18
CA LEU A 770 17.54 -28.81 -6.35
C LEU A 770 17.10 -29.92 -5.37
N MET A 771 17.60 -31.15 -5.58
CA MET A 771 17.18 -32.36 -4.89
C MET A 771 18.22 -32.83 -3.87
N SER A 772 17.80 -33.68 -2.94
CA SER A 772 18.73 -34.46 -2.13
C SER A 772 19.05 -35.80 -2.79
N THR A 773 20.08 -36.50 -2.30
CA THR A 773 20.44 -37.84 -2.79
C THR A 773 19.47 -38.95 -2.33
N LYS A 774 18.45 -38.60 -1.54
CA LYS A 774 17.50 -39.56 -0.96
C LYS A 774 16.49 -40.06 -1.98
N LYS A 775 16.28 -41.38 -1.99
CA LYS A 775 15.29 -42.03 -2.84
C LYS A 775 13.90 -42.00 -2.21
N TYR A 776 12.88 -41.75 -3.02
CA TYR A 776 11.48 -41.75 -2.61
C TYR A 776 10.72 -42.98 -3.14
N SER A 777 9.50 -43.19 -2.63
CA SER A 777 8.64 -44.32 -3.05
C SER A 777 7.90 -44.02 -4.35
N GLN A 778 7.99 -44.92 -5.33
CA GLN A 778 7.28 -44.78 -6.60
C GLN A 778 5.75 -44.82 -6.45
N ALA A 779 5.24 -45.51 -5.42
CA ALA A 779 3.81 -45.52 -5.12
C ALA A 779 3.33 -44.13 -4.67
N ARG A 780 4.06 -43.50 -3.74
CA ARG A 780 3.78 -42.12 -3.28
C ARG A 780 3.92 -41.12 -4.41
N TYR A 781 4.92 -41.27 -5.28
CA TYR A 781 5.08 -40.42 -6.46
C TYR A 781 3.82 -40.42 -7.34
N LYS A 782 3.19 -41.59 -7.57
CA LYS A 782 1.94 -41.69 -8.32
C LYS A 782 0.76 -41.00 -7.60
N GLU A 783 0.70 -41.05 -6.27
CA GLU A 783 -0.34 -40.36 -5.49
C GLU A 783 -0.18 -38.83 -5.58
N ILE A 784 1.04 -38.32 -5.41
CA ILE A 784 1.34 -36.89 -5.58
C ILE A 784 1.07 -36.43 -7.01
N GLN A 785 1.40 -37.26 -8.00
CA GLN A 785 1.11 -36.96 -9.41
C GLN A 785 -0.41 -36.82 -9.67
N ARG A 786 -1.24 -37.67 -9.06
CA ARG A 786 -2.71 -37.54 -9.14
C ARG A 786 -3.19 -36.27 -8.46
N LEU A 787 -2.66 -35.95 -7.27
CA LEU A 787 -2.98 -34.70 -6.57
C LEU A 787 -2.63 -33.47 -7.43
N TYR A 788 -1.48 -33.50 -8.11
CA TYR A 788 -1.06 -32.44 -9.02
C TYR A 788 -1.99 -32.28 -10.23
N GLN A 789 -2.53 -33.38 -10.77
CA GLN A 789 -3.52 -33.33 -11.85
C GLN A 789 -4.81 -32.64 -11.39
N ILE A 790 -5.34 -33.02 -10.22
CA ILE A 790 -6.51 -32.38 -9.61
C ILE A 790 -6.25 -30.88 -9.39
N HIS A 791 -5.08 -30.54 -8.84
CA HIS A 791 -4.68 -29.16 -8.62
C HIS A 791 -4.66 -28.34 -9.92
N ASN A 792 -4.15 -28.91 -11.02
CA ASN A 792 -4.14 -28.23 -12.33
C ASN A 792 -5.54 -28.03 -12.91
N GLU A 793 -6.48 -28.93 -12.66
CA GLU A 793 -7.89 -28.76 -13.05
C GLU A 793 -8.53 -27.62 -12.26
N GLU A 794 -8.35 -27.61 -10.94
CA GLU A 794 -8.82 -26.53 -10.07
C GLU A 794 -8.18 -25.17 -10.41
N LEU A 795 -6.90 -25.18 -10.79
CA LEU A 795 -6.16 -23.98 -11.22
C LEU A 795 -6.80 -23.32 -12.43
N ARG A 796 -7.33 -24.09 -13.39
CA ARG A 796 -8.03 -23.53 -14.56
C ARG A 796 -9.30 -22.79 -14.15
N SER A 797 -10.06 -23.35 -13.22
CA SER A 797 -11.25 -22.71 -12.65
C SER A 797 -10.87 -21.43 -11.90
N TYR A 798 -9.88 -21.53 -11.01
CA TYR A 798 -9.35 -20.41 -10.24
C TYR A 798 -8.88 -19.26 -11.13
N MET A 799 -8.09 -19.54 -12.18
CA MET A 799 -7.61 -18.53 -13.13
C MET A 799 -8.75 -17.90 -13.93
N THR A 800 -9.79 -18.66 -14.28
CA THR A 800 -10.97 -18.15 -14.98
C THR A 800 -11.75 -17.18 -14.09
N ASN A 801 -11.94 -17.53 -12.82
CA ASN A 801 -12.63 -16.68 -11.84
C ASN A 801 -11.82 -15.42 -11.52
N LEU A 802 -10.49 -15.54 -11.36
CA LEU A 802 -9.60 -14.41 -11.15
C LEU A 802 -9.65 -13.38 -12.29
N ARG A 803 -9.75 -13.82 -13.55
CA ARG A 803 -9.88 -12.93 -14.71
C ARG A 803 -11.19 -12.15 -14.72
N LYS A 804 -12.27 -12.76 -14.23
CA LYS A 804 -13.59 -12.12 -14.11
C LYS A 804 -13.67 -11.16 -12.92
N SER A 805 -12.89 -11.40 -11.87
CA SER A 805 -12.89 -10.60 -10.65
C SER A 805 -11.92 -9.41 -10.76
N LYS A 806 -12.40 -8.18 -10.51
CA LYS A 806 -11.54 -7.00 -10.31
C LYS A 806 -10.96 -7.03 -8.89
N VAL A 807 -9.85 -7.73 -8.71
CA VAL A 807 -9.19 -7.91 -7.41
C VAL A 807 -7.87 -7.15 -7.38
N LYS A 808 -7.58 -6.45 -6.29
CA LYS A 808 -6.32 -5.72 -6.08
C LYS A 808 -5.12 -6.70 -6.09
N LYS A 809 -3.93 -6.19 -6.41
CA LYS A 809 -2.73 -7.00 -6.59
C LYS A 809 -2.32 -7.76 -5.32
N GLU A 810 -2.37 -7.10 -4.17
CA GLU A 810 -2.02 -7.68 -2.87
C GLU A 810 -2.97 -8.84 -2.53
N GLU A 811 -4.27 -8.61 -2.72
CA GLU A 811 -5.30 -9.62 -2.49
C GLU A 811 -5.15 -10.81 -3.46
N ARG A 812 -4.79 -10.57 -4.72
CA ARG A 812 -4.49 -11.65 -5.68
C ARG A 812 -3.31 -12.50 -5.22
N SER A 813 -2.26 -11.88 -4.69
CA SER A 813 -1.09 -12.59 -4.15
C SER A 813 -1.46 -13.45 -2.93
N ALA A 814 -2.22 -12.90 -1.98
CA ALA A 814 -2.67 -13.64 -0.81
C ALA A 814 -3.59 -14.83 -1.17
N ARG A 815 -4.50 -14.64 -2.13
CA ARG A 815 -5.35 -15.72 -2.66
C ARG A 815 -4.53 -16.81 -3.35
N TRP A 816 -3.49 -16.43 -4.11
CA TRP A 816 -2.57 -17.38 -4.72
C TRP A 816 -1.82 -18.22 -3.68
N GLN A 817 -1.25 -17.57 -2.66
CA GLN A 817 -0.58 -18.26 -1.57
C GLN A 817 -1.51 -19.23 -0.84
N LEU A 818 -2.76 -18.84 -0.60
CA LEU A 818 -3.75 -19.73 -0.01
C LEU A 818 -4.03 -20.95 -0.90
N PHE A 819 -4.24 -20.72 -2.21
CA PHE A 819 -4.49 -21.78 -3.18
C PHE A 819 -3.32 -22.80 -3.25
N VAL A 820 -2.07 -22.31 -3.23
CA VAL A 820 -0.86 -23.14 -3.18
C VAL A 820 -0.73 -23.87 -1.83
N SER A 821 -0.97 -23.19 -0.71
CA SER A 821 -0.83 -23.78 0.63
C SER A 821 -1.71 -25.01 0.82
N ARG A 822 -2.91 -25.01 0.23
CA ARG A 822 -3.80 -26.17 0.23
C ARG A 822 -3.16 -27.40 -0.43
N PHE A 823 -2.46 -27.20 -1.56
CA PHE A 823 -1.72 -28.30 -2.18
C PHE A 823 -0.62 -28.80 -1.25
N LYS A 824 0.14 -27.90 -0.62
CA LYS A 824 1.18 -28.27 0.35
C LYS A 824 0.62 -29.14 1.47
N GLU A 825 -0.48 -28.72 2.09
CA GLU A 825 -1.14 -29.43 3.19
C GLU A 825 -1.57 -30.84 2.76
N GLN A 826 -2.28 -30.95 1.63
CA GLN A 826 -2.73 -32.24 1.09
C GLN A 826 -1.56 -33.14 0.68
N ALA A 827 -0.49 -32.57 0.14
CA ALA A 827 0.70 -33.31 -0.24
C ALA A 827 1.45 -33.85 0.99
N LEU A 828 1.52 -33.08 2.08
CA LEU A 828 2.11 -33.51 3.35
C LEU A 828 1.27 -34.58 4.07
N GLU A 829 -0.04 -34.64 3.84
CA GLU A 829 -0.88 -35.75 4.32
C GLU A 829 -0.61 -37.07 3.59
N ILE A 830 -0.15 -37.00 2.33
CA ILE A 830 0.30 -38.16 1.54
C ILE A 830 1.75 -38.53 1.89
N CYS A 831 2.61 -37.52 1.99
CA CYS A 831 4.04 -37.62 2.24
C CYS A 831 4.49 -36.52 3.20
N ASN A 832 4.44 -36.80 4.51
CA ASN A 832 4.86 -35.83 5.52
C ASN A 832 6.35 -35.50 5.43
N ASN A 833 7.20 -36.42 4.94
CA ASN A 833 8.63 -36.13 4.82
C ASN A 833 8.87 -35.12 3.69
N GLU A 834 9.34 -33.94 4.04
CA GLU A 834 9.43 -32.80 3.12
C GLU A 834 10.53 -32.97 2.06
N GLU A 835 11.63 -33.63 2.41
CA GLU A 835 12.72 -33.98 1.50
C GLU A 835 12.26 -34.95 0.40
N ASP A 836 11.55 -36.03 0.77
CA ASP A 836 10.94 -36.96 -0.18
C ASP A 836 9.96 -36.22 -1.11
N LEU A 837 9.13 -35.34 -0.55
CA LEU A 837 8.15 -34.57 -1.30
C LEU A 837 8.80 -33.61 -2.30
N CYS A 838 9.86 -32.92 -1.88
CA CYS A 838 10.65 -32.03 -2.73
C CYS A 838 11.20 -32.77 -3.95
N ASN A 839 11.90 -33.90 -3.74
CA ASN A 839 12.47 -34.70 -4.83
C ASN A 839 11.38 -35.17 -5.80
N MET A 840 10.22 -35.63 -5.30
CA MET A 840 9.09 -36.04 -6.15
C MET A 840 8.55 -34.88 -7.01
N ILE A 841 8.43 -33.67 -6.46
CA ILE A 841 7.89 -32.51 -7.16
C ILE A 841 8.88 -31.97 -8.21
N VAL A 842 10.16 -31.88 -7.85
CA VAL A 842 11.23 -31.46 -8.77
C VAL A 842 11.29 -32.41 -9.96
N ASP A 843 11.40 -33.72 -9.73
CA ASP A 843 11.43 -34.72 -10.80
C ASP A 843 10.18 -34.65 -11.68
N MET A 844 9.01 -34.50 -11.07
CA MET A 844 7.74 -34.44 -11.79
C MET A 844 7.68 -33.26 -12.76
N CYS A 845 8.17 -32.08 -12.36
CA CYS A 845 8.00 -30.81 -13.07
C CYS A 845 9.18 -30.42 -13.97
N TYR A 846 10.42 -30.80 -13.63
CA TYR A 846 11.60 -30.49 -14.45
C TYR A 846 11.83 -31.50 -15.58
N ARG A 847 11.39 -32.76 -15.44
CA ARG A 847 11.45 -33.75 -16.53
C ARG A 847 10.45 -33.50 -17.67
N ASN A 848 9.50 -32.59 -17.49
CA ASN A 848 8.53 -32.21 -18.52
C ASN A 848 8.55 -30.69 -18.70
N VAL A 849 8.92 -30.23 -19.90
CA VAL A 849 9.07 -28.80 -20.22
C VAL A 849 7.76 -28.01 -20.03
N GLU A 850 6.59 -28.62 -20.30
CA GLU A 850 5.28 -27.95 -20.21
C GLU A 850 4.80 -27.71 -18.78
N LYS A 851 5.34 -28.44 -17.80
CA LYS A 851 4.90 -28.31 -16.40
C LYS A 851 5.47 -27.05 -15.75
N SER A 852 4.72 -26.46 -14.83
CA SER A 852 5.12 -25.22 -14.15
C SER A 852 6.30 -25.43 -13.20
N LYS A 853 7.38 -24.68 -13.40
CA LYS A 853 8.54 -24.61 -12.49
C LYS A 853 8.28 -23.62 -11.35
N GLN A 854 7.43 -22.62 -11.56
CA GLN A 854 6.94 -21.76 -10.48
C GLN A 854 6.30 -22.59 -9.37
N PHE A 855 5.52 -23.60 -9.74
CA PHE A 855 4.86 -24.50 -8.80
C PHE A 855 5.87 -25.24 -7.90
N VAL A 856 7.04 -25.59 -8.43
CA VAL A 856 8.10 -26.27 -7.67
C VAL A 856 8.63 -25.37 -6.57
N TRP A 857 8.95 -24.11 -6.89
CA TRP A 857 9.41 -23.12 -5.91
C TRP A 857 8.31 -22.71 -4.93
N ASP A 858 7.08 -22.55 -5.41
CA ASP A 858 5.92 -22.24 -4.58
C ASP A 858 5.67 -23.33 -3.53
N VAL A 859 5.87 -24.61 -3.89
CA VAL A 859 5.59 -25.76 -3.01
C VAL A 859 6.80 -26.18 -2.17
N SER A 860 8.01 -26.16 -2.74
CA SER A 860 9.21 -26.80 -2.16
C SER A 860 10.38 -25.85 -1.95
N GLY A 861 10.21 -24.52 -2.10
CA GLY A 861 11.27 -23.51 -1.97
C GLY A 861 12.13 -23.68 -0.71
N ASP A 862 11.50 -23.76 0.47
CA ASP A 862 12.19 -23.92 1.76
C ASP A 862 13.10 -25.16 1.81
N GLN A 863 12.66 -26.28 1.22
CA GLN A 863 13.45 -27.52 1.18
C GLN A 863 14.52 -27.47 0.07
N ILE A 864 14.25 -26.81 -1.06
CA ILE A 864 15.25 -26.59 -2.12
C ILE A 864 16.41 -25.76 -1.58
N ILE A 865 16.15 -24.68 -0.85
CA ILE A 865 17.19 -23.86 -0.21
C ILE A 865 18.03 -24.71 0.76
N ARG A 866 17.38 -25.56 1.58
CA ARG A 866 18.09 -26.49 2.46
C ARG A 866 19.00 -27.47 1.70
N ASN A 867 18.50 -28.05 0.60
CA ASN A 867 19.28 -28.97 -0.25
C ASN A 867 20.50 -28.25 -0.88
N LEU A 868 20.30 -27.03 -1.38
CA LEU A 868 21.35 -26.20 -1.97
C LEU A 868 22.41 -25.83 -0.93
N LEU A 869 22.00 -25.41 0.28
CA LEU A 869 22.91 -25.06 1.37
C LEU A 869 23.78 -26.26 1.76
N HIS A 870 23.17 -27.43 1.96
CA HIS A 870 23.91 -28.65 2.30
C HIS A 870 24.93 -29.02 1.20
N SER A 871 24.57 -28.82 -0.06
CA SER A 871 25.45 -29.11 -1.21
C SER A 871 26.55 -28.08 -1.43
N ASN A 872 26.45 -26.90 -0.82
CA ASN A 872 27.38 -25.77 -0.94
C ASN A 872 27.96 -25.37 0.42
N GLU A 873 28.17 -26.34 1.33
CA GLU A 873 28.84 -26.15 2.63
C GLU A 873 28.22 -25.03 3.50
N HIS A 874 26.92 -24.80 3.36
CA HIS A 874 26.17 -23.72 4.02
C HIS A 874 26.71 -22.30 3.75
N ILE A 875 27.41 -22.12 2.63
CA ILE A 875 27.94 -20.83 2.19
C ILE A 875 26.91 -20.11 1.32
N VAL A 876 26.75 -18.82 1.57
CA VAL A 876 25.94 -17.90 0.77
C VAL A 876 26.83 -16.80 0.24
N HIS A 877 26.69 -16.48 -1.05
CA HIS A 877 27.42 -15.43 -1.74
C HIS A 877 26.49 -14.26 -2.06
N TYR A 878 26.97 -13.03 -1.85
CA TYR A 878 26.22 -11.83 -2.17
C TYR A 878 27.15 -10.65 -2.49
N PRO A 879 26.76 -9.77 -3.42
CA PRO A 879 27.55 -8.58 -3.73
C PRO A 879 27.34 -7.49 -2.66
N VAL A 880 28.44 -6.93 -2.17
CA VAL A 880 28.46 -5.77 -1.26
C VAL A 880 29.16 -4.61 -1.94
N ARG A 881 28.75 -3.39 -1.62
CA ARG A 881 29.37 -2.18 -2.16
C ARG A 881 30.83 -2.11 -1.68
N ASP A 882 31.75 -1.94 -2.63
CA ASP A 882 33.18 -1.89 -2.37
C ASP A 882 33.81 -0.95 -3.43
N PRO A 883 34.41 0.19 -3.05
CA PRO A 883 35.06 1.10 -3.98
C PRO A 883 36.07 0.40 -4.90
N ASP A 884 36.77 -0.62 -4.39
CA ASP A 884 37.78 -1.41 -5.12
C ASP A 884 37.20 -2.71 -5.72
N GLY A 885 35.87 -2.82 -5.80
CA GLY A 885 35.16 -3.99 -6.30
C GLY A 885 35.25 -4.19 -7.82
N ASP A 886 35.20 -5.46 -8.26
CA ASP A 886 35.30 -5.87 -9.68
C ASP A 886 33.96 -5.87 -10.44
N ILE A 887 32.86 -5.61 -9.75
CA ILE A 887 31.50 -5.63 -10.31
C ILE A 887 31.00 -4.20 -10.44
N GLU A 888 30.86 -3.73 -11.67
CA GLU A 888 30.23 -2.44 -11.95
C GLU A 888 28.72 -2.60 -12.17
N TYR A 889 27.91 -1.89 -11.39
CA TYR A 889 26.46 -1.88 -11.50
C TYR A 889 25.88 -0.53 -11.09
N ALA A 890 25.06 0.07 -11.95
CA ALA A 890 24.37 1.32 -11.67
C ALA A 890 25.32 2.47 -11.24
N GLY A 891 26.52 2.55 -11.84
CA GLY A 891 27.53 3.55 -11.53
C GLY A 891 28.22 3.37 -10.17
N ARG A 892 28.10 2.20 -9.54
CA ARG A 892 28.79 1.83 -8.29
C ARG A 892 29.59 0.54 -8.49
N THR A 893 30.64 0.37 -7.70
CA THR A 893 31.47 -0.83 -7.65
C THR A 893 31.09 -1.74 -6.47
N PHE A 894 31.11 -3.04 -6.72
CA PHE A 894 30.76 -4.08 -5.76
C PHE A 894 31.75 -5.23 -5.83
N LYS A 895 31.85 -5.98 -4.73
CA LYS A 895 32.64 -7.20 -4.61
C LYS A 895 31.79 -8.32 -4.05
N MET A 896 32.02 -9.55 -4.51
CA MET A 896 31.37 -10.71 -3.90
C MET A 896 31.93 -10.96 -2.50
N THR A 897 31.02 -11.05 -1.52
CA THR A 897 31.29 -11.48 -0.16
C THR A 897 30.57 -12.81 0.10
N GLN A 898 31.04 -13.55 1.10
CA GLN A 898 30.44 -14.80 1.53
C GLN A 898 30.13 -14.78 3.02
N MET A 899 29.09 -15.51 3.42
CA MET A 899 28.80 -15.79 4.83
C MET A 899 28.47 -17.26 5.03
N HIS A 900 28.77 -17.77 6.22
CA HIS A 900 28.40 -19.13 6.62
C HIS A 900 27.09 -19.10 7.41
N VAL A 901 26.08 -19.83 6.95
CA VAL A 901 24.78 -19.93 7.62
C VAL A 901 24.82 -21.12 8.57
N LYS A 902 24.83 -20.88 9.88
CA LYS A 902 24.64 -21.98 10.85
C LYS A 902 23.23 -22.53 10.70
N GLU A 903 23.07 -23.86 10.69
CA GLU A 903 21.75 -24.49 10.85
C GLU A 903 21.12 -23.96 12.14
N GLN A 904 20.07 -23.14 12.04
CA GLN A 904 19.15 -22.96 13.16
C GLN A 904 18.36 -24.26 13.29
N ARG A 905 18.94 -25.25 13.98
CA ARG A 905 18.08 -26.14 14.76
C ARG A 905 17.41 -25.24 15.78
N LEU A 906 16.08 -25.24 15.79
CA LEU A 906 15.27 -24.59 16.82
C LEU A 906 15.73 -25.09 18.18
N GLU A 907 16.69 -24.40 18.79
CA GLU A 907 16.96 -24.52 20.22
C GLU A 907 15.84 -23.80 20.93
N ASN A 908 15.25 -24.50 21.90
CA ASN A 908 14.06 -24.12 22.63
C ASN A 908 14.24 -22.73 23.25
N HIS A 909 13.50 -21.73 22.75
CA HIS A 909 13.17 -20.56 23.55
C HIS A 909 12.01 -20.91 24.47
N SER A 910 12.35 -21.61 25.55
CA SER A 910 11.59 -21.63 26.78
C SER A 910 12.33 -20.73 27.77
N GLU A 911 12.01 -19.43 27.75
CA GLU A 911 12.02 -18.51 28.89
C GLU A 911 11.24 -17.24 28.54
#